data_AF-A0A7C5KJ11-F1
#
_entry.id   AF-A0A7C5KJ11-F1
#
_cell.length_a   1.000
_cell.length_b   1.000
_cell.length_c   1.000
_cell.angle_alpha   90.00
_cell.angle_beta   90.00
_cell.angle_gamma   90.00
#
_symmetry.space_group_name_H-M   'P 1'
#
loop_
_entity.id
_entity.type
_entity.pdbx_description
1 polymer ?
#
loop_
_entity_poly.entity_id
_entity_poly.type
_entity_poly.pdbx_seq_one_letter_code
_entity_poly.pdbx_strand_id
1 'polypeptide(L)'
;MFRSSLGSLCSWTFLSASLFLLSPMALGQKTFYVNGKTGKDLAGYGASAAKPWKTISFALSRITPPTQPQNSHVLKVAGGQTYGQATNGESFPLRPIYNVSIEAPLYTKIVLGKGQDGFVFDKKTVFNRNQVTIKGFEVLGGRTGAVIGGNQNIRHRPRFSNCIFRFQTDAGIRITTQGTNIDDPRFFQVCIFNARRGIVGTATRASAVLRPDIDECLFQNIKEQAVLLEDRSGPGSDVGGLVRNSIFCHNGQGVVLFSGPNVKGSRLDILANFFTGHLGENVLVMVHHPADPRVTVKDCHFLGGSYGFRLTGRFNAGAFNFELENNLAFGTSKEGFAYEVNGSSGRVSVKSRRNQALRCGGNGFGYNLSSKTVQFNLDSFADRADLGQKAGFALLGLGANGSKFGFGGSMATANRGSGVALMTTVPTSMSFATLASNGGSGLFVSPASKAPSIDHCVLGGNKAKQLDAPAATQVSYTCIQGQNFPGKGNLNKNPLLDPVSYKLLPGSPCIDAGKQATGGTDYEGDARTIKGKKAKLPDLGADEFSPTGSGRPYGPGGIGWKAVHPVLLSPSPNNFVLGGTGKLELSGAKEFFGTPSVASALWLGASEFPTGVDLTGFGARGSSSLLLHPAFAGVFPVDKNGKTRINFRIPNIKSLFGRTFYVQMAAIHPGINPGSYATSNGLRITLGIGGGEL
;
A
#
# COMPACT_ATOMS: atom_id res chain seq x y z
N MET A 1 17.21 -34.33 -30.58
CA MET A 1 15.89 -34.63 -31.17
C MET A 1 15.21 -33.32 -31.53
N PHE A 2 15.46 -32.87 -32.75
CA PHE A 2 14.89 -31.68 -33.36
C PHE A 2 14.10 -32.15 -34.58
N ARG A 3 12.81 -31.79 -34.67
CA ARG A 3 12.14 -31.67 -35.95
C ARG A 3 11.23 -30.45 -35.95
N SER A 4 11.63 -29.54 -36.82
CA SER A 4 10.87 -28.47 -37.43
C SER A 4 9.66 -28.98 -38.21
N SER A 5 8.59 -28.19 -38.27
CA SER A 5 7.81 -28.03 -39.50
C SER A 5 7.32 -26.60 -39.64
N LEU A 6 7.75 -26.00 -40.75
CA LEU A 6 7.19 -24.80 -41.36
C LEU A 6 5.76 -25.08 -41.84
N GLY A 7 4.87 -24.11 -41.63
CA GLY A 7 3.57 -24.02 -42.28
C GLY A 7 3.27 -22.55 -42.56
N SER A 8 3.42 -22.15 -43.82
CA SER A 8 3.18 -20.81 -44.32
C SER A 8 1.70 -20.56 -44.63
N LEU A 9 1.32 -19.27 -44.58
CA LEU A 9 0.29 -18.61 -45.39
C LEU A 9 -1.18 -18.98 -45.13
N CYS A 10 -1.81 -18.22 -44.23
CA CYS A 10 -3.14 -17.70 -44.49
C CYS A 10 -3.26 -16.31 -43.83
N SER A 11 -3.10 -15.27 -44.65
CA SER A 11 -3.33 -13.87 -44.28
C SER A 11 -4.82 -13.63 -44.06
N TRP A 12 -5.27 -13.70 -42.81
CA TRP A 12 -6.53 -13.10 -42.38
C TRP A 12 -6.22 -11.74 -41.78
N THR A 13 -6.51 -10.69 -42.56
CA THR A 13 -6.75 -9.34 -42.06
C THR A 13 -7.80 -9.39 -40.95
N PHE A 14 -7.36 -9.40 -39.70
CA PHE A 14 -8.20 -9.09 -38.56
C PHE A 14 -8.55 -7.60 -38.62
N LEU A 15 -9.61 -7.28 -39.36
CA LEU A 15 -10.47 -6.15 -39.02
C LEU A 15 -10.96 -6.44 -37.60
N SER A 16 -10.46 -5.70 -36.61
CA SER A 16 -11.01 -5.72 -35.26
C SER A 16 -12.40 -5.10 -35.30
N ALA A 17 -13.37 -5.86 -35.81
CA ALA A 17 -14.75 -5.67 -35.44
C ALA A 17 -14.77 -5.82 -33.91
N SER A 18 -14.96 -4.69 -33.22
CA SER A 18 -15.44 -4.70 -31.85
C SER A 18 -16.73 -5.51 -31.87
N LEU A 19 -16.61 -6.80 -31.59
CA LEU A 19 -17.73 -7.65 -31.25
C LEU A 19 -18.26 -7.06 -29.94
N PHE A 20 -19.11 -6.04 -30.06
CA PHE A 20 -20.08 -5.71 -29.05
C PHE A 20 -20.78 -7.03 -28.80
N LEU A 21 -20.35 -7.75 -27.76
CA LEU A 21 -21.22 -8.62 -27.02
C LEU A 21 -22.35 -7.69 -26.58
N LEU A 22 -23.37 -7.58 -27.43
CA LEU A 22 -24.67 -7.01 -27.11
C LEU A 22 -25.12 -7.86 -25.94
N SER A 23 -24.80 -7.38 -24.74
CA SER A 23 -25.40 -7.88 -23.52
C SER A 23 -26.88 -7.85 -23.82
N PRO A 24 -27.61 -8.99 -23.75
CA PRO A 24 -29.01 -9.02 -24.10
C PRO A 24 -29.65 -7.86 -23.36
N MET A 25 -30.18 -6.88 -24.09
CA MET A 25 -30.81 -5.72 -23.45
C MET A 25 -31.88 -6.33 -22.56
N ALA A 26 -31.68 -6.21 -21.24
CA ALA A 26 -32.56 -6.85 -20.28
C ALA A 26 -33.97 -6.32 -20.57
N LEU A 27 -34.86 -7.24 -20.96
CA LEU A 27 -36.25 -6.93 -21.31
C LEU A 27 -36.84 -6.07 -20.19
N GLY A 28 -37.06 -4.78 -20.47
CA GLY A 28 -37.68 -3.84 -19.53
C GLY A 28 -36.79 -2.74 -18.94
N GLN A 29 -35.50 -2.65 -19.26
CA GLN A 29 -34.70 -1.48 -18.86
C GLN A 29 -35.19 -0.20 -19.58
N LYS A 30 -35.57 0.82 -18.81
CA LYS A 30 -35.96 2.15 -19.33
C LYS A 30 -34.84 3.17 -19.12
N THR A 31 -34.75 4.13 -20.03
CA THR A 31 -33.87 5.30 -19.90
C THR A 31 -34.71 6.56 -19.76
N PHE A 32 -34.40 7.37 -18.76
CA PHE A 32 -35.05 8.64 -18.48
C PHE A 32 -34.05 9.79 -18.63
N TYR A 33 -34.54 11.01 -18.83
CA TYR A 33 -33.70 12.17 -19.14
C TYR A 33 -34.05 13.37 -18.28
N VAL A 34 -33.01 14.03 -17.76
CA VAL A 34 -33.10 15.31 -17.03
C VAL A 34 -32.19 16.34 -17.67
N ASN A 35 -32.69 17.56 -17.87
CA ASN A 35 -31.96 18.71 -18.39
C ASN A 35 -32.44 19.97 -17.67
N GLY A 36 -31.58 20.57 -16.85
CA GLY A 36 -31.92 21.74 -16.02
C GLY A 36 -32.28 23.00 -16.82
N LYS A 37 -31.83 23.10 -18.08
CA LYS A 37 -32.10 24.24 -18.97
C LYS A 37 -33.37 24.09 -19.79
N THR A 38 -33.54 22.94 -20.46
CA THR A 38 -34.63 22.74 -21.43
C THR A 38 -35.79 21.91 -20.89
N GLY A 39 -35.61 21.26 -19.74
CA GLY A 39 -36.61 20.37 -19.18
C GLY A 39 -37.77 21.08 -18.50
N LYS A 40 -38.86 20.33 -18.29
CA LYS A 40 -40.03 20.75 -17.50
C LYS A 40 -40.47 19.63 -16.57
N ASP A 41 -40.81 19.96 -15.33
CA ASP A 41 -41.26 18.99 -14.31
C ASP A 41 -42.78 18.76 -14.42
N LEU A 42 -43.20 18.20 -15.56
CA LEU A 42 -44.60 17.92 -15.90
C LEU A 42 -44.80 16.45 -16.27
N ALA A 43 -46.05 16.00 -16.22
CA ALA A 43 -46.44 14.69 -16.76
C ALA A 43 -46.14 14.62 -18.28
N GLY A 44 -45.74 13.45 -18.76
CA GLY A 44 -45.40 13.22 -20.18
C GLY A 44 -43.98 13.64 -20.59
N TYR A 45 -43.18 14.18 -19.67
CA TYR A 45 -41.74 14.43 -19.86
C TYR A 45 -40.90 13.28 -19.27
N GLY A 46 -39.59 13.32 -19.45
CA GLY A 46 -38.60 12.39 -18.90
C GLY A 46 -38.33 11.16 -19.75
N ALA A 47 -39.25 10.72 -20.60
CA ALA A 47 -39.10 9.50 -21.40
C ALA A 47 -38.16 9.63 -22.62
N SER A 48 -37.83 10.87 -23.03
CA SER A 48 -36.92 11.12 -24.15
C SER A 48 -36.05 12.35 -23.91
N ALA A 49 -34.90 12.41 -24.58
CA ALA A 49 -33.99 13.56 -24.52
C ALA A 49 -34.61 14.86 -25.08
N ALA A 50 -35.63 14.76 -25.95
CA ALA A 50 -36.36 15.89 -26.53
C ALA A 50 -37.40 16.51 -25.58
N LYS A 51 -37.90 15.72 -24.62
CA LYS A 51 -38.82 16.17 -23.56
C LYS A 51 -38.29 15.77 -22.18
N PRO A 52 -37.12 16.27 -21.73
CA PRO A 52 -36.53 15.86 -20.46
C PRO A 52 -37.24 16.52 -19.27
N TRP A 53 -37.14 15.92 -18.09
CA TRP A 53 -37.50 16.62 -16.85
C TRP A 53 -36.50 17.72 -16.51
N LYS A 54 -36.89 18.70 -15.69
CA LYS A 54 -36.03 19.83 -15.32
C LYS A 54 -35.13 19.50 -14.13
N THR A 55 -35.68 18.87 -13.09
CA THR A 55 -34.96 18.57 -11.85
C THR A 55 -34.76 17.07 -11.67
N ILE A 56 -33.66 16.71 -10.99
CA ILE A 56 -33.32 15.33 -10.68
C ILE A 56 -34.27 14.79 -9.60
N SER A 57 -34.62 15.59 -8.60
CA SER A 57 -35.51 15.21 -7.52
C SER A 57 -36.91 14.86 -8.03
N PHE A 58 -37.46 15.64 -8.97
CA PHE A 58 -38.73 15.35 -9.61
C PHE A 58 -38.66 14.03 -10.38
N ALA A 59 -37.62 13.83 -11.19
CA ALA A 59 -37.42 12.58 -11.94
C ALA A 59 -37.42 11.36 -11.01
N LEU A 60 -36.67 11.42 -9.90
CA LEU A 60 -36.61 10.33 -8.92
C LEU A 60 -37.95 10.05 -8.24
N SER A 61 -38.83 11.04 -8.08
CA SER A 61 -40.19 10.82 -7.56
C SER A 61 -41.18 10.22 -8.58
N ARG A 62 -40.84 10.23 -9.88
CA ARG A 62 -41.72 9.76 -10.97
C ARG A 62 -41.33 8.40 -11.53
N ILE A 63 -40.08 8.00 -11.36
CA ILE A 63 -39.60 6.71 -11.85
C ILE A 63 -40.09 5.60 -10.92
N THR A 64 -40.90 4.69 -11.44
CA THR A 64 -41.22 3.44 -10.75
C THR A 64 -40.02 2.50 -10.87
N PRO A 65 -39.43 2.05 -9.75
CA PRO A 65 -38.29 1.15 -9.79
C PRO A 65 -38.71 -0.23 -10.32
N PRO A 66 -37.90 -0.87 -11.18
CA PRO A 66 -38.21 -2.21 -11.66
C PRO A 66 -38.09 -3.21 -10.50
N THR A 67 -39.00 -4.19 -10.46
CA THR A 67 -39.01 -5.25 -9.42
C THR A 67 -37.79 -6.17 -9.53
N GLN A 68 -37.35 -6.42 -10.77
CA GLN A 68 -36.23 -7.31 -11.06
C GLN A 68 -34.89 -6.55 -11.11
N PRO A 69 -33.88 -6.95 -10.30
CA PRO A 69 -32.53 -6.36 -10.27
C PRO A 69 -31.87 -6.14 -11.63
N GLN A 70 -32.00 -7.11 -12.54
CA GLN A 70 -31.38 -7.11 -13.85
C GLN A 70 -31.93 -6.03 -14.81
N ASN A 71 -33.08 -5.42 -14.46
CA ASN A 71 -33.76 -4.45 -15.32
C ASN A 71 -33.52 -2.99 -14.87
N SER A 72 -32.47 -2.74 -14.07
CA SER A 72 -32.16 -1.43 -13.50
C SER A 72 -32.30 -0.30 -14.52
N HIS A 73 -33.18 0.65 -14.24
CA HIS A 73 -33.37 1.81 -15.12
C HIS A 73 -32.17 2.76 -15.04
N VAL A 74 -32.05 3.65 -16.04
CA VAL A 74 -31.00 4.66 -16.08
C VAL A 74 -31.62 6.04 -16.21
N LEU A 75 -31.27 6.94 -15.29
CA LEU A 75 -31.58 8.36 -15.37
C LEU A 75 -30.35 9.11 -15.90
N LYS A 76 -30.42 9.53 -17.16
CA LYS A 76 -29.39 10.34 -17.82
C LYS A 76 -29.60 11.81 -17.48
N VAL A 77 -28.61 12.41 -16.83
CA VAL A 77 -28.61 13.83 -16.48
C VAL A 77 -27.70 14.57 -17.47
N ALA A 78 -28.20 15.67 -18.04
CA ALA A 78 -27.46 16.44 -19.02
C ALA A 78 -26.13 16.97 -18.46
N GLY A 79 -25.06 16.86 -19.26
CA GLY A 79 -23.72 17.34 -18.96
C GLY A 79 -23.59 18.86 -18.99
N GLY A 80 -22.55 19.40 -18.35
CA GLY A 80 -22.18 20.82 -18.47
C GLY A 80 -23.18 21.80 -17.85
N GLN A 81 -24.02 21.33 -16.92
CA GLN A 81 -25.02 22.13 -16.22
C GLN A 81 -24.79 22.12 -14.71
N THR A 82 -25.38 23.10 -14.03
CA THR A 82 -25.38 23.19 -12.57
C THR A 82 -26.79 22.98 -12.04
N TYR A 83 -26.95 21.94 -11.23
CA TYR A 83 -28.19 21.56 -10.55
C TYR A 83 -28.11 22.07 -9.11
N GLY A 84 -29.04 22.96 -8.76
CA GLY A 84 -29.05 23.66 -7.48
C GLY A 84 -30.36 24.43 -7.30
N GLN A 85 -30.72 24.70 -6.04
CA GLN A 85 -31.96 25.41 -5.73
C GLN A 85 -32.02 26.78 -6.43
N ALA A 86 -30.89 27.50 -6.48
CA ALA A 86 -30.79 28.81 -7.12
C ALA A 86 -30.69 28.76 -8.66
N THR A 87 -30.34 27.62 -9.28
CA THR A 87 -30.10 27.54 -10.73
C THR A 87 -31.30 26.98 -11.49
N ASN A 88 -31.81 25.83 -11.08
CA ASN A 88 -32.91 25.15 -11.77
C ASN A 88 -34.09 24.80 -10.84
N GLY A 89 -34.03 25.21 -9.56
CA GLY A 89 -35.04 24.87 -8.57
C GLY A 89 -34.88 23.46 -8.00
N GLU A 90 -33.70 22.84 -8.13
CA GLU A 90 -33.42 21.52 -7.57
C GLU A 90 -33.66 21.49 -6.05
N SER A 91 -34.19 20.38 -5.54
CA SER A 91 -34.43 20.20 -4.11
C SER A 91 -33.50 19.13 -3.53
N PHE A 92 -32.99 19.40 -2.32
CA PHE A 92 -32.06 18.53 -1.62
C PHE A 92 -32.62 18.06 -0.26
N PRO A 93 -32.26 16.85 0.19
CA PRO A 93 -31.36 15.90 -0.48
C PRO A 93 -32.01 15.18 -1.66
N LEU A 94 -31.21 14.83 -2.67
CA LEU A 94 -31.59 13.88 -3.71
C LEU A 94 -31.73 12.49 -3.06
N ARG A 95 -32.81 11.77 -3.38
CA ARG A 95 -33.12 10.46 -2.78
C ARG A 95 -33.05 9.37 -3.85
N PRO A 96 -31.89 8.73 -4.05
CA PRO A 96 -31.78 7.62 -4.98
C PRO A 96 -32.80 6.53 -4.68
N ILE A 97 -33.42 6.01 -5.73
CA ILE A 97 -34.42 4.94 -5.65
C ILE A 97 -33.79 3.60 -6.04
N TYR A 98 -34.37 2.51 -5.54
CA TYR A 98 -33.92 1.15 -5.82
C TYR A 98 -33.87 0.85 -7.33
N ASN A 99 -32.87 0.10 -7.80
CA ASN A 99 -32.72 -0.29 -9.21
C ASN A 99 -32.75 0.87 -10.23
N VAL A 100 -32.20 2.04 -9.87
CA VAL A 100 -32.01 3.15 -10.81
C VAL A 100 -30.59 3.70 -10.70
N SER A 101 -29.88 3.68 -11.83
CA SER A 101 -28.59 4.34 -11.95
C SER A 101 -28.78 5.79 -12.39
N ILE A 102 -28.12 6.72 -11.72
CA ILE A 102 -28.12 8.15 -12.05
C ILE A 102 -26.77 8.47 -12.67
N GLU A 103 -26.78 8.81 -13.96
CA GLU A 103 -25.58 8.98 -14.74
C GLU A 103 -25.54 10.35 -15.39
N ALA A 104 -24.46 11.07 -15.15
CA ALA A 104 -24.11 12.29 -15.86
C ALA A 104 -22.83 12.09 -16.69
N PRO A 105 -22.66 12.84 -17.80
CA PRO A 105 -21.33 13.12 -18.33
C PRO A 105 -20.43 13.69 -17.23
N LEU A 106 -19.12 13.50 -17.36
CA LEU A 106 -18.15 14.00 -16.38
C LEU A 106 -18.37 15.50 -16.14
N TYR A 107 -18.34 15.91 -14.86
CA TYR A 107 -18.42 17.29 -14.39
C TYR A 107 -19.80 17.96 -14.39
N THR A 108 -20.91 17.21 -14.36
CA THR A 108 -22.21 17.80 -13.99
C THR A 108 -22.19 18.22 -12.53
N LYS A 109 -22.49 19.49 -12.26
CA LYS A 109 -22.36 20.09 -10.93
C LYS A 109 -23.66 19.99 -10.15
N ILE A 110 -23.56 19.58 -8.89
CA ILE A 110 -24.60 19.67 -7.86
C ILE A 110 -24.12 20.71 -6.84
N VAL A 111 -24.86 21.79 -6.64
CA VAL A 111 -24.50 22.86 -5.69
C VAL A 111 -25.46 22.84 -4.51
N LEU A 112 -24.92 22.54 -3.33
CA LEU A 112 -25.67 22.43 -2.08
C LEU A 112 -25.64 23.74 -1.30
N GLY A 113 -26.78 24.12 -0.74
CA GLY A 113 -26.88 25.18 0.25
C GLY A 113 -26.24 24.81 1.59
N LYS A 114 -25.98 25.80 2.45
CA LYS A 114 -25.40 25.59 3.78
C LYS A 114 -26.24 24.59 4.58
N GLY A 115 -25.59 23.57 5.14
CA GLY A 115 -26.25 22.56 5.98
C GLY A 115 -27.00 21.46 5.21
N GLN A 116 -27.19 21.59 3.89
CA GLN A 116 -27.86 20.58 3.07
C GLN A 116 -26.97 19.35 2.83
N ASP A 117 -27.58 18.18 2.69
CA ASP A 117 -26.90 16.98 2.21
C ASP A 117 -27.21 16.75 0.73
N GLY A 118 -26.25 16.21 -0.04
CA GLY A 118 -26.41 15.96 -1.47
C GLY A 118 -27.31 14.77 -1.76
N PHE A 119 -26.78 13.56 -1.60
CA PHE A 119 -27.53 12.31 -1.75
C PHE A 119 -27.88 11.72 -0.39
N VAL A 120 -29.14 11.31 -0.18
CA VAL A 120 -29.56 10.60 1.05
C VAL A 120 -30.31 9.34 0.64
N PHE A 121 -29.72 8.19 0.92
CA PHE A 121 -30.35 6.90 0.69
C PHE A 121 -31.42 6.62 1.75
N ASP A 122 -32.56 6.09 1.32
CA ASP A 122 -33.63 5.73 2.25
C ASP A 122 -33.18 4.61 3.19
N LYS A 123 -33.38 4.81 4.50
CA LYS A 123 -32.92 3.89 5.53
C LYS A 123 -33.74 2.59 5.60
N LYS A 124 -34.88 2.54 4.92
CA LYS A 124 -35.80 1.40 4.89
C LYS A 124 -35.69 0.57 3.60
N THR A 125 -34.94 1.06 2.62
CA THR A 125 -34.83 0.41 1.30
C THR A 125 -33.54 -0.39 1.21
N VAL A 126 -33.64 -1.66 0.82
CA VAL A 126 -32.46 -2.50 0.53
C VAL A 126 -31.88 -2.08 -0.81
N PHE A 127 -30.59 -1.73 -0.85
CA PHE A 127 -29.86 -1.44 -2.08
C PHE A 127 -28.83 -2.54 -2.32
N ASN A 128 -29.11 -3.49 -3.22
CA ASN A 128 -28.11 -4.51 -3.57
C ASN A 128 -27.05 -3.95 -4.53
N ARG A 129 -26.03 -4.77 -4.74
CA ARG A 129 -24.82 -4.41 -5.47
C ARG A 129 -25.15 -4.07 -6.93
N ASN A 130 -24.56 -2.99 -7.44
CA ASN A 130 -24.69 -2.47 -8.81
C ASN A 130 -26.10 -2.02 -9.23
N GLN A 131 -27.11 -2.10 -8.35
CA GLN A 131 -28.47 -1.68 -8.67
C GLN A 131 -28.67 -0.17 -8.63
N VAL A 132 -27.88 0.52 -7.80
CA VAL A 132 -27.89 1.99 -7.73
C VAL A 132 -26.46 2.48 -7.90
N THR A 133 -26.21 3.06 -9.07
CA THR A 133 -24.94 3.70 -9.41
C THR A 133 -25.15 5.20 -9.53
N ILE A 134 -24.32 5.97 -8.84
CA ILE A 134 -24.20 7.42 -8.99
C ILE A 134 -22.90 7.69 -9.75
N LYS A 135 -23.00 8.31 -10.93
CA LYS A 135 -21.84 8.46 -11.82
C LYS A 135 -21.71 9.85 -12.41
N GLY A 136 -20.50 10.40 -12.40
CA GLY A 136 -20.13 11.60 -13.17
C GLY A 136 -20.44 12.95 -12.52
N PHE A 137 -20.86 12.97 -11.25
CA PHE A 137 -21.27 14.20 -10.56
C PHE A 137 -20.12 14.88 -9.81
N GLU A 138 -20.10 16.21 -9.83
CA GLU A 138 -19.33 17.04 -8.91
C GLU A 138 -20.27 17.70 -7.89
N VAL A 139 -20.17 17.31 -6.62
CA VAL A 139 -21.00 17.82 -5.51
C VAL A 139 -20.22 18.89 -4.73
N LEU A 140 -20.72 20.13 -4.75
CA LEU A 140 -20.08 21.31 -4.20
C LEU A 140 -20.82 21.83 -2.97
N GLY A 141 -20.08 22.08 -1.89
CA GLY A 141 -20.59 22.69 -0.65
C GLY A 141 -21.44 21.73 0.20
N GLY A 142 -22.35 22.30 0.98
CA GLY A 142 -23.25 21.55 1.87
C GLY A 142 -22.56 20.98 3.11
N ARG A 143 -23.36 20.23 3.89
CA ARG A 143 -22.89 19.49 5.06
C ARG A 143 -22.21 18.19 4.65
N THR A 144 -22.94 17.33 3.93
CA THR A 144 -22.47 16.02 3.48
C THR A 144 -22.74 15.82 2.00
N GLY A 145 -21.80 15.26 1.25
CA GLY A 145 -22.01 14.95 -0.16
C GLY A 145 -22.96 13.77 -0.38
N ALA A 146 -22.81 12.70 0.41
CA ALA A 146 -23.73 11.59 0.44
C ALA A 146 -23.90 10.99 1.84
N VAL A 147 -25.11 10.55 2.18
CA VAL A 147 -25.44 9.81 3.41
C VAL A 147 -26.01 8.45 3.03
N ILE A 148 -25.28 7.41 3.42
CA ILE A 148 -25.55 6.00 3.16
C ILE A 148 -25.78 5.31 4.51
N GLY A 149 -26.57 4.24 4.52
CA GLY A 149 -26.80 3.43 5.69
C GLY A 149 -28.27 3.32 6.04
N GLY A 150 -28.61 2.22 6.70
CA GLY A 150 -29.98 1.81 6.93
C GLY A 150 -30.32 1.58 8.40
N ASN A 151 -31.60 1.32 8.62
CA ASN A 151 -32.08 0.75 9.89
C ASN A 151 -31.52 -0.67 10.07
N GLN A 152 -31.76 -1.23 11.26
CA GLN A 152 -31.56 -2.66 11.50
C GLN A 152 -32.15 -3.49 10.36
N ASN A 153 -31.39 -4.48 9.89
CA ASN A 153 -31.78 -5.43 8.84
C ASN A 153 -31.86 -4.86 7.41
N ILE A 154 -31.39 -3.65 7.15
CA ILE A 154 -31.32 -3.10 5.79
C ILE A 154 -29.87 -3.14 5.29
N ARG A 155 -29.69 -3.45 4.00
CA ARG A 155 -28.38 -3.59 3.36
C ARG A 155 -28.18 -2.49 2.33
N HIS A 156 -27.13 -1.69 2.44
CA HIS A 156 -26.80 -0.62 1.48
C HIS A 156 -25.48 -0.91 0.76
N ARG A 157 -25.58 -1.17 -0.55
CA ARG A 157 -24.42 -1.42 -1.43
C ARG A 157 -24.39 -0.48 -2.66
N PRO A 158 -24.68 0.83 -2.52
CA PRO A 158 -24.63 1.73 -3.67
C PRO A 158 -23.21 1.84 -4.23
N ARG A 159 -23.12 2.19 -5.50
CA ARG A 159 -21.86 2.45 -6.19
C ARG A 159 -21.75 3.93 -6.53
N PHE A 160 -20.64 4.55 -6.17
CA PHE A 160 -20.23 5.85 -6.68
C PHE A 160 -19.07 5.65 -7.63
N SER A 161 -19.15 6.27 -8.82
CA SER A 161 -18.08 6.16 -9.81
C SER A 161 -17.81 7.47 -10.52
N ASN A 162 -16.54 7.86 -10.63
CA ASN A 162 -16.15 9.10 -11.30
C ASN A 162 -16.90 10.32 -10.73
N CYS A 163 -17.02 10.37 -9.41
CA CYS A 163 -17.66 11.48 -8.70
C CYS A 163 -16.62 12.34 -7.99
N ILE A 164 -16.92 13.63 -7.84
CA ILE A 164 -16.10 14.59 -7.12
C ILE A 164 -16.93 15.18 -5.98
N PHE A 165 -16.37 15.26 -4.78
CA PHE A 165 -16.97 15.93 -3.63
C PHE A 165 -16.03 17.06 -3.17
N ARG A 166 -16.51 18.31 -3.12
CA ARG A 166 -15.70 19.45 -2.66
C ARG A 166 -16.41 20.31 -1.62
N PHE A 167 -15.64 20.77 -0.64
CA PHE A 167 -16.06 21.79 0.33
C PHE A 167 -17.20 21.37 1.27
N GLN A 168 -17.36 20.08 1.54
CA GLN A 168 -18.30 19.60 2.56
C GLN A 168 -17.83 20.02 3.96
N THR A 169 -18.73 20.64 4.73
CA THR A 169 -18.40 21.13 6.07
C THR A 169 -18.27 20.02 7.12
N ASP A 170 -18.82 18.83 6.84
CA ASP A 170 -18.78 17.66 7.72
C ASP A 170 -17.98 16.51 7.07
N ALA A 171 -18.53 15.87 6.03
CA ALA A 171 -17.86 14.79 5.34
C ALA A 171 -18.21 14.76 3.84
N GLY A 172 -17.29 14.32 2.99
CA GLY A 172 -17.61 14.00 1.60
C GLY A 172 -18.71 12.94 1.54
N ILE A 173 -18.53 11.82 2.23
CA ILE A 173 -19.52 10.74 2.31
C ILE A 173 -19.60 10.23 3.75
N ARG A 174 -20.83 10.00 4.23
CA ARG A 174 -21.12 9.36 5.52
C ARG A 174 -21.84 8.04 5.30
N ILE A 175 -21.42 7.01 6.03
CA ILE A 175 -22.04 5.68 6.10
C ILE A 175 -22.40 5.41 7.56
N THR A 176 -23.63 5.03 7.85
CA THR A 176 -24.04 4.67 9.21
C THR A 176 -24.77 3.34 9.21
N THR A 177 -24.20 2.33 9.84
CA THR A 177 -24.81 0.99 9.91
C THR A 177 -25.36 0.69 11.30
N GLN A 178 -26.51 0.03 11.36
CA GLN A 178 -27.24 -0.26 12.59
C GLN A 178 -27.64 -1.73 12.77
N GLY A 179 -27.20 -2.68 11.94
CA GLY A 179 -27.64 -4.08 12.09
C GLY A 179 -26.78 -5.13 11.39
N THR A 180 -27.25 -6.38 11.46
CA THR A 180 -26.55 -7.60 11.00
C THR A 180 -26.27 -7.67 9.49
N ASN A 181 -26.93 -6.83 8.70
CA ASN A 181 -26.73 -6.80 7.26
C ASN A 181 -25.51 -5.96 6.88
N ILE A 182 -24.78 -6.44 5.88
CA ILE A 182 -23.50 -5.86 5.44
C ILE A 182 -23.72 -4.58 4.64
N ASP A 183 -23.28 -3.45 5.17
CA ASP A 183 -23.15 -2.20 4.43
C ASP A 183 -21.75 -2.10 3.80
N ASP A 184 -21.63 -2.45 2.51
CA ASP A 184 -20.40 -2.39 1.71
C ASP A 184 -20.59 -1.52 0.45
N PRO A 185 -20.81 -0.20 0.59
CA PRO A 185 -20.84 0.70 -0.55
C PRO A 185 -19.49 0.70 -1.29
N ARG A 186 -19.55 0.95 -2.59
CA ARG A 186 -18.37 0.93 -3.48
C ARG A 186 -18.06 2.32 -3.98
N PHE A 187 -16.81 2.74 -3.83
CA PHE A 187 -16.30 4.01 -4.31
C PHE A 187 -15.18 3.74 -5.29
N PHE A 188 -15.40 4.05 -6.55
CA PHE A 188 -14.44 3.80 -7.61
C PHE A 188 -14.12 5.10 -8.34
N GLN A 189 -12.86 5.54 -8.33
CA GLN A 189 -12.48 6.81 -8.98
C GLN A 189 -13.25 8.00 -8.39
N VAL A 190 -13.45 7.99 -7.07
CA VAL A 190 -14.06 9.10 -6.34
C VAL A 190 -12.97 10.04 -5.86
N CYS A 191 -13.15 11.34 -6.09
CA CYS A 191 -12.24 12.37 -5.61
C CYS A 191 -12.92 13.21 -4.52
N ILE A 192 -12.25 13.43 -3.39
CA ILE A 192 -12.76 14.29 -2.31
C ILE A 192 -11.72 15.36 -2.00
N PHE A 193 -12.14 16.63 -2.04
CA PHE A 193 -11.26 17.78 -1.90
C PHE A 193 -11.76 18.78 -0.86
N ASN A 194 -10.84 19.34 -0.07
CA ASN A 194 -11.12 20.49 0.81
C ASN A 194 -12.33 20.28 1.74
N ALA A 195 -12.61 19.03 2.12
CA ALA A 195 -13.68 18.68 3.04
C ALA A 195 -13.12 18.59 4.47
N ARG A 196 -13.99 18.68 5.48
CA ARG A 196 -13.57 18.43 6.86
C ARG A 196 -13.11 16.97 7.03
N ARG A 197 -13.91 16.01 6.56
CA ARG A 197 -13.59 14.58 6.48
C ARG A 197 -13.87 14.03 5.08
N GLY A 198 -13.20 12.95 4.70
CA GLY A 198 -13.44 12.28 3.42
C GLY A 198 -14.62 11.31 3.50
N ILE A 199 -14.34 10.02 3.64
CA ILE A 199 -15.35 8.97 3.86
C ILE A 199 -15.39 8.63 5.36
N VAL A 200 -16.56 8.75 5.97
CA VAL A 200 -16.79 8.42 7.38
C VAL A 200 -17.79 7.28 7.46
N GLY A 201 -17.35 6.11 7.92
CA GLY A 201 -18.21 4.98 8.23
C GLY A 201 -18.31 4.77 9.74
N THR A 202 -19.53 4.68 10.26
CA THR A 202 -19.78 4.45 11.69
C THR A 202 -20.74 3.28 11.89
N ALA A 203 -20.33 2.30 12.70
CA ALA A 203 -21.22 1.26 13.22
C ALA A 203 -21.76 1.67 14.60
N THR A 204 -23.07 1.64 14.81
CA THR A 204 -23.67 2.17 16.05
C THR A 204 -24.53 1.18 16.83
N ARG A 205 -24.71 -0.07 16.37
CA ARG A 205 -25.51 -1.10 17.07
C ARG A 205 -24.87 -2.48 16.94
N ALA A 206 -25.09 -3.33 17.95
CA ALA A 206 -24.57 -4.68 18.01
C ALA A 206 -24.76 -5.45 16.69
N SER A 207 -23.76 -6.27 16.34
CA SER A 207 -23.71 -7.02 15.09
C SER A 207 -23.68 -6.21 13.79
N ALA A 208 -23.46 -4.89 13.87
CA ALA A 208 -23.27 -4.03 12.70
C ALA A 208 -22.12 -4.53 11.80
N VAL A 209 -22.34 -4.61 10.49
CA VAL A 209 -21.27 -4.95 9.53
C VAL A 209 -21.05 -3.82 8.53
N LEU A 210 -19.89 -3.17 8.59
CA LEU A 210 -19.50 -2.03 7.75
C LEU A 210 -18.21 -2.37 6.99
N ARG A 211 -18.27 -2.42 5.66
CA ARG A 211 -17.14 -2.81 4.82
C ARG A 211 -17.08 -2.05 3.49
N PRO A 212 -16.90 -0.72 3.47
CA PRO A 212 -16.72 0.01 2.22
C PRO A 212 -15.56 -0.53 1.39
N ASP A 213 -15.72 -0.50 0.07
CA ASP A 213 -14.72 -0.84 -0.94
C ASP A 213 -14.31 0.45 -1.64
N ILE A 214 -13.11 0.96 -1.30
CA ILE A 214 -12.55 2.23 -1.76
C ILE A 214 -11.40 1.89 -2.71
N ASP A 215 -11.58 2.24 -3.98
CA ASP A 215 -10.66 1.84 -5.04
C ASP A 215 -10.41 2.99 -6.01
N GLU A 216 -9.14 3.22 -6.35
CA GLU A 216 -8.71 4.30 -7.25
C GLU A 216 -9.18 5.70 -6.85
N CYS A 217 -9.35 5.94 -5.54
CA CYS A 217 -9.87 7.20 -5.03
C CYS A 217 -8.75 8.21 -4.75
N LEU A 218 -9.11 9.49 -4.73
CA LEU A 218 -8.20 10.59 -4.40
C LEU A 218 -8.76 11.41 -3.25
N PHE A 219 -7.98 11.56 -2.19
CA PHE A 219 -8.29 12.38 -1.03
C PHE A 219 -7.25 13.49 -0.90
N GLN A 220 -7.67 14.75 -1.02
CA GLN A 220 -6.75 15.87 -0.98
C GLN A 220 -7.25 17.02 -0.12
N ASN A 221 -6.35 17.57 0.70
CA ASN A 221 -6.63 18.69 1.61
C ASN A 221 -7.82 18.41 2.55
N ILE A 222 -7.95 17.18 3.02
CA ILE A 222 -8.95 16.81 4.03
C ILE A 222 -8.45 17.27 5.40
N LYS A 223 -9.22 18.11 6.11
CA LYS A 223 -8.76 18.76 7.34
C LYS A 223 -8.48 17.76 8.48
N GLU A 224 -9.34 16.78 8.63
CA GLU A 224 -9.24 15.73 9.65
C GLU A 224 -8.88 14.40 8.96
N GLN A 225 -9.77 13.40 8.96
CA GLN A 225 -9.50 12.07 8.40
C GLN A 225 -9.99 11.92 6.95
N ALA A 226 -9.12 11.41 6.06
CA ALA A 226 -9.51 11.06 4.70
C ALA A 226 -10.45 9.85 4.66
N VAL A 227 -10.15 8.80 5.41
CA VAL A 227 -11.06 7.67 5.65
C VAL A 227 -11.11 7.39 7.15
N LEU A 228 -12.32 7.43 7.71
CA LEU A 228 -12.57 7.13 9.12
C LEU A 228 -13.56 5.97 9.20
N LEU A 229 -13.13 4.85 9.75
CA LEU A 229 -13.98 3.71 10.07
C LEU A 229 -14.04 3.57 11.58
N GLU A 230 -15.21 3.79 12.13
CA GLU A 230 -15.41 3.87 13.57
C GLU A 230 -16.45 2.85 14.00
N ASP A 231 -16.05 1.98 14.92
CA ASP A 231 -16.97 1.10 15.60
C ASP A 231 -17.38 1.70 16.95
N ARG A 232 -18.65 2.11 17.05
CA ARG A 232 -19.30 2.52 18.30
C ARG A 232 -20.37 1.54 18.76
N SER A 233 -20.41 0.36 18.14
CA SER A 233 -21.45 -0.61 18.40
C SER A 233 -21.17 -1.49 19.61
N GLY A 234 -22.18 -2.27 20.01
CA GLY A 234 -22.04 -3.30 21.02
C GLY A 234 -21.52 -4.62 20.45
N PRO A 235 -21.59 -5.72 21.22
CA PRO A 235 -21.06 -7.02 20.84
C PRO A 235 -21.43 -7.49 19.43
N GLY A 236 -20.50 -8.15 18.75
CA GLY A 236 -20.82 -8.90 17.52
C GLY A 236 -20.52 -8.20 16.20
N SER A 237 -20.11 -6.93 16.22
CA SER A 237 -19.90 -6.11 15.01
C SER A 237 -18.67 -6.51 14.19
N ASP A 238 -18.67 -6.06 12.93
CA ASP A 238 -17.56 -6.20 12.01
C ASP A 238 -17.35 -4.93 11.20
N VAL A 239 -16.39 -4.11 11.65
CA VAL A 239 -16.05 -2.83 11.02
C VAL A 239 -14.70 -2.94 10.36
N GLY A 240 -14.68 -2.61 9.08
CA GLY A 240 -13.49 -2.74 8.25
C GLY A 240 -13.74 -2.25 6.84
N GLY A 241 -13.04 -2.82 5.88
CA GLY A 241 -13.18 -2.45 4.48
C GLY A 241 -11.94 -2.78 3.67
N LEU A 242 -12.00 -2.42 2.40
CA LEU A 242 -10.89 -2.51 1.48
C LEU A 242 -10.57 -1.13 0.97
N VAL A 243 -9.33 -0.69 1.16
CA VAL A 243 -8.81 0.57 0.62
C VAL A 243 -7.65 0.23 -0.28
N ARG A 244 -7.77 0.47 -1.59
CA ARG A 244 -6.70 0.13 -2.52
C ARG A 244 -6.51 1.15 -3.64
N ASN A 245 -5.31 1.15 -4.19
CA ASN A 245 -4.94 1.95 -5.37
C ASN A 245 -5.28 3.44 -5.23
N SER A 246 -5.36 3.94 -3.99
CA SER A 246 -5.87 5.26 -3.68
C SER A 246 -4.74 6.19 -3.25
N ILE A 247 -4.97 7.48 -3.46
CA ILE A 247 -3.98 8.54 -3.24
C ILE A 247 -4.48 9.48 -2.17
N PHE A 248 -3.63 9.73 -1.18
CA PHE A 248 -3.88 10.60 -0.05
C PHE A 248 -2.83 11.72 -0.05
N CYS A 249 -3.25 12.96 -0.26
CA CYS A 249 -2.35 14.12 -0.35
C CYS A 249 -2.76 15.22 0.63
N HIS A 250 -1.83 15.69 1.47
CA HIS A 250 -2.04 16.87 2.32
C HIS A 250 -3.27 16.78 3.23
N ASN A 251 -3.53 15.60 3.80
CA ASN A 251 -4.64 15.41 4.72
C ASN A 251 -4.17 15.51 6.18
N GLY A 252 -5.08 15.83 7.11
CA GLY A 252 -4.82 15.74 8.54
C GLY A 252 -4.35 14.33 8.92
N GLN A 253 -5.14 13.33 8.58
CA GLN A 253 -4.82 11.90 8.71
C GLN A 253 -5.28 11.15 7.44
N GLY A 254 -4.61 10.03 7.11
CA GLY A 254 -5.00 9.17 6.00
C GLY A 254 -6.17 8.24 6.35
N VAL A 255 -5.87 6.96 6.54
CA VAL A 255 -6.87 5.93 6.91
C VAL A 255 -6.83 5.69 8.42
N VAL A 256 -7.98 5.82 9.07
CA VAL A 256 -8.13 5.63 10.51
C VAL A 256 -9.19 4.57 10.79
N LEU A 257 -8.84 3.56 11.59
CA LEU A 257 -9.74 2.57 12.14
C LEU A 257 -9.80 2.71 13.66
N PHE A 258 -10.99 2.95 14.19
CA PHE A 258 -11.28 2.88 15.62
C PHE A 258 -12.09 1.61 15.90
N SER A 259 -11.49 0.66 16.60
CA SER A 259 -12.17 -0.55 17.06
C SER A 259 -12.82 -0.29 18.42
N GLY A 260 -14.13 -0.51 18.49
CA GLY A 260 -14.99 -0.21 19.62
C GLY A 260 -15.02 -1.31 20.69
N PRO A 261 -15.81 -1.11 21.75
CA PRO A 261 -16.07 -2.13 22.75
C PRO A 261 -16.89 -3.32 22.20
N ASN A 262 -16.26 -4.50 22.16
CA ASN A 262 -16.88 -5.81 21.92
C ASN A 262 -17.06 -6.23 20.43
N VAL A 263 -16.19 -5.76 19.54
CA VAL A 263 -16.22 -6.16 18.12
C VAL A 263 -15.97 -7.67 17.96
N LYS A 264 -16.67 -8.35 17.04
CA LYS A 264 -16.42 -9.77 16.74
C LYS A 264 -15.19 -9.95 15.83
N GLY A 265 -14.94 -8.99 14.95
CA GLY A 265 -13.71 -8.87 14.19
C GLY A 265 -13.67 -7.58 13.39
N SER A 266 -12.54 -6.89 13.32
CA SER A 266 -12.36 -5.75 12.40
C SER A 266 -11.46 -6.16 11.26
N ARG A 267 -11.95 -6.20 10.02
CA ARG A 267 -11.12 -6.57 8.86
C ARG A 267 -10.84 -5.37 7.95
N LEU A 268 -9.63 -4.81 8.04
CA LEU A 268 -9.19 -3.72 7.18
C LEU A 268 -8.02 -4.14 6.31
N ASP A 269 -8.21 -4.11 5.01
CA ASP A 269 -7.15 -4.38 4.03
C ASP A 269 -6.80 -3.04 3.32
N ILE A 270 -5.55 -2.59 3.43
CA ILE A 270 -4.99 -1.37 2.81
C ILE A 270 -3.89 -1.79 1.83
N LEU A 271 -4.15 -1.72 0.52
CA LEU A 271 -3.30 -2.31 -0.51
C LEU A 271 -2.88 -1.29 -1.57
N ALA A 272 -1.59 -1.18 -1.85
CA ALA A 272 -1.07 -0.33 -2.93
C ALA A 272 -1.60 1.12 -2.87
N ASN A 273 -1.50 1.76 -1.70
CA ASN A 273 -1.92 3.15 -1.51
C ASN A 273 -0.71 4.09 -1.38
N PHE A 274 -0.90 5.33 -1.82
CA PHE A 274 0.13 6.36 -1.77
C PHE A 274 -0.30 7.50 -0.84
N PHE A 275 0.52 7.80 0.16
CA PHE A 275 0.28 8.84 1.14
C PHE A 275 1.41 9.87 1.08
N THR A 276 1.08 11.16 0.96
CA THR A 276 2.06 12.23 0.87
C THR A 276 1.59 13.52 1.56
N GLY A 277 2.52 14.22 2.22
CA GLY A 277 2.29 15.56 2.75
C GLY A 277 1.33 15.66 3.93
N HIS A 278 1.09 14.57 4.66
CA HIS A 278 0.19 14.55 5.81
C HIS A 278 0.76 15.29 7.02
N LEU A 279 -0.13 15.83 7.87
CA LEU A 279 0.26 16.44 9.16
C LEU A 279 0.33 15.39 10.29
N GLY A 280 -0.63 14.45 10.31
CA GLY A 280 -0.75 13.37 11.28
C GLY A 280 -0.32 12.00 10.75
N GLU A 281 -0.98 10.94 11.20
CA GLU A 281 -0.74 9.55 10.79
C GLU A 281 -1.25 9.27 9.36
N ASN A 282 -0.46 8.54 8.56
CA ASN A 282 -0.93 8.05 7.27
C ASN A 282 -1.91 6.87 7.46
N VAL A 283 -1.56 5.90 8.31
CA VAL A 283 -2.47 4.84 8.76
C VAL A 283 -2.46 4.76 10.29
N LEU A 284 -3.64 4.88 10.90
CA LEU A 284 -3.84 4.75 12.33
C LEU A 284 -4.86 3.65 12.64
N VAL A 285 -4.44 2.67 13.43
CA VAL A 285 -5.33 1.67 14.02
C VAL A 285 -5.36 1.90 15.51
N MET A 286 -6.51 2.30 16.02
CA MET A 286 -6.76 2.49 17.45
C MET A 286 -7.67 1.39 17.97
N VAL A 287 -7.15 0.58 18.89
CA VAL A 287 -7.84 -0.55 19.48
C VAL A 287 -8.23 -0.22 20.92
N HIS A 288 -9.52 -0.15 21.24
CA HIS A 288 -9.94 0.09 22.63
C HIS A 288 -10.30 -1.18 23.40
N HIS A 289 -10.86 -2.19 22.74
CA HIS A 289 -11.52 -3.34 23.38
C HIS A 289 -11.63 -4.54 22.40
N PRO A 290 -11.98 -5.76 22.86
CA PRO A 290 -11.76 -7.01 22.09
C PRO A 290 -12.85 -7.25 21.04
N ALA A 291 -12.69 -8.05 19.97
CA ALA A 291 -11.73 -9.10 19.60
C ALA A 291 -11.37 -9.11 18.09
N ASP A 292 -10.25 -9.77 17.73
CA ASP A 292 -9.78 -10.16 16.38
C ASP A 292 -9.82 -9.11 15.27
N PRO A 293 -9.26 -7.90 15.46
CA PRO A 293 -8.93 -7.08 14.32
C PRO A 293 -7.84 -7.78 13.52
N ARG A 294 -8.14 -7.99 12.24
CA ARG A 294 -7.18 -8.33 11.20
C ARG A 294 -6.94 -7.09 10.35
N VAL A 295 -5.74 -6.55 10.43
CA VAL A 295 -5.34 -5.43 9.58
C VAL A 295 -4.19 -5.87 8.68
N THR A 296 -4.39 -5.70 7.38
CA THR A 296 -3.40 -5.99 6.35
C THR A 296 -2.99 -4.69 5.68
N VAL A 297 -1.70 -4.34 5.66
CA VAL A 297 -1.17 -3.17 4.96
C VAL A 297 -0.06 -3.63 4.02
N LYS A 298 -0.28 -3.51 2.70
CA LYS A 298 0.69 -4.00 1.70
C LYS A 298 0.97 -3.00 0.60
N ASP A 299 2.21 -3.00 0.12
CA ASP A 299 2.65 -2.25 -1.05
C ASP A 299 2.36 -0.73 -0.95
N CYS A 300 2.32 -0.18 0.26
CA CYS A 300 1.98 1.23 0.48
C CYS A 300 3.23 2.12 0.55
N HIS A 301 3.08 3.37 0.10
CA HIS A 301 4.10 4.42 0.21
C HIS A 301 3.62 5.50 1.19
N PHE A 302 4.42 5.76 2.23
CA PHE A 302 4.17 6.80 3.23
C PHE A 302 5.28 7.85 3.13
N LEU A 303 5.04 8.92 2.39
CA LEU A 303 6.00 10.01 2.18
C LEU A 303 5.67 11.19 3.10
N GLY A 304 6.38 11.27 4.22
CA GLY A 304 6.11 12.25 5.28
C GLY A 304 5.00 11.81 6.25
N GLY A 305 4.36 12.79 6.91
CA GLY A 305 3.45 12.53 8.02
C GLY A 305 4.16 12.33 9.35
N SER A 306 3.39 12.22 10.43
CA SER A 306 3.94 11.89 11.75
C SER A 306 4.39 10.44 11.83
N TYR A 307 3.58 9.52 11.28
CA TYR A 307 3.86 8.08 11.25
C TYR A 307 3.45 7.50 9.89
N GLY A 308 4.18 6.51 9.37
CA GLY A 308 3.74 5.72 8.23
C GLY A 308 2.57 4.82 8.64
N PHE A 309 2.81 3.98 9.63
CA PHE A 309 1.78 3.17 10.27
C PHE A 309 1.87 3.32 11.79
N ARG A 310 0.73 3.42 12.46
CA ARG A 310 0.64 3.42 13.92
C ARG A 310 -0.48 2.51 14.41
N LEU A 311 -0.11 1.54 15.24
CA LEU A 311 -1.03 0.77 16.08
C LEU A 311 -0.98 1.33 17.50
N THR A 312 -2.13 1.67 18.07
CA THR A 312 -2.19 2.17 19.46
C THR A 312 -3.49 1.72 20.17
N GLY A 313 -3.53 1.93 21.48
CA GLY A 313 -4.72 1.74 22.30
C GLY A 313 -4.57 0.71 23.43
N ARG A 314 -5.71 0.25 23.96
CA ARG A 314 -5.81 -0.67 25.10
C ARG A 314 -6.30 -2.04 24.63
N PHE A 315 -5.39 -3.00 24.63
CA PHE A 315 -5.65 -4.38 24.25
C PHE A 315 -6.22 -5.15 25.46
N ASN A 316 -7.30 -5.88 25.23
CA ASN A 316 -7.95 -6.75 26.21
C ASN A 316 -8.05 -8.17 25.62
N ALA A 317 -8.73 -9.08 26.32
CA ALA A 317 -8.80 -10.51 25.95
C ALA A 317 -9.14 -10.76 24.47
N GLY A 318 -8.25 -11.40 23.72
CA GLY A 318 -8.45 -11.72 22.30
C GLY A 318 -7.14 -11.86 21.54
N ALA A 319 -7.19 -12.39 20.31
CA ALA A 319 -6.09 -12.34 19.37
C ALA A 319 -6.20 -11.08 18.50
N PHE A 320 -5.09 -10.47 18.12
CA PHE A 320 -5.03 -9.33 17.21
C PHE A 320 -3.96 -9.65 16.17
N ASN A 321 -4.31 -9.57 14.89
CA ASN A 321 -3.45 -10.03 13.80
C ASN A 321 -3.14 -8.90 12.84
N PHE A 322 -1.88 -8.50 12.78
CA PHE A 322 -1.40 -7.43 11.90
C PHE A 322 -0.43 -8.00 10.88
N GLU A 323 -0.63 -7.68 9.61
CA GLU A 323 0.24 -8.09 8.52
C GLU A 323 0.68 -6.85 7.73
N LEU A 324 1.97 -6.54 7.78
CA LEU A 324 2.58 -5.46 7.03
C LEU A 324 3.58 -6.05 6.05
N GLU A 325 3.39 -5.81 4.75
CA GLU A 325 4.27 -6.36 3.72
C GLU A 325 4.66 -5.33 2.66
N ASN A 326 5.95 -5.24 2.35
CA ASN A 326 6.49 -4.45 1.25
C ASN A 326 6.07 -2.95 1.28
N ASN A 327 5.97 -2.36 2.48
CA ASN A 327 5.65 -0.94 2.61
C ASN A 327 6.90 -0.07 2.70
N LEU A 328 6.81 1.17 2.24
CA LEU A 328 7.85 2.19 2.38
C LEU A 328 7.37 3.33 3.26
N ALA A 329 8.04 3.59 4.38
CA ALA A 329 7.90 4.81 5.17
C ALA A 329 9.15 5.68 4.99
N PHE A 330 8.96 6.87 4.44
CA PHE A 330 10.04 7.80 4.15
C PHE A 330 9.78 9.17 4.79
N GLY A 331 10.78 9.69 5.51
CA GLY A 331 10.76 11.09 5.96
C GLY A 331 9.64 11.41 6.96
N THR A 332 9.12 10.41 7.69
CA THR A 332 8.12 10.65 8.73
C THR A 332 8.74 11.46 9.86
N SER A 333 8.00 12.38 10.48
CA SER A 333 8.56 13.26 11.51
C SER A 333 8.77 12.55 12.86
N LYS A 334 8.04 11.47 13.12
CA LYS A 334 8.24 10.56 14.25
C LYS A 334 8.73 9.20 13.74
N GLU A 335 7.93 8.15 13.80
CA GLU A 335 8.41 6.80 13.47
C GLU A 335 7.94 6.34 12.09
N GLY A 336 8.65 5.40 11.47
CA GLY A 336 8.15 4.77 10.24
C GLY A 336 6.93 3.90 10.56
N PHE A 337 7.16 2.90 11.42
CA PHE A 337 6.15 1.96 11.87
C PHE A 337 6.15 1.91 13.41
N ALA A 338 5.02 2.27 14.03
CA ALA A 338 4.89 2.36 15.47
C ALA A 338 3.85 1.38 16.01
N TYR A 339 4.19 0.69 17.10
CA TYR A 339 3.33 -0.24 17.82
C TYR A 339 3.33 0.11 19.30
N GLU A 340 2.26 0.77 19.75
CA GLU A 340 2.05 1.19 21.13
C GLU A 340 1.00 0.30 21.77
N VAL A 341 1.46 -0.73 22.47
CA VAL A 341 0.57 -1.76 23.03
C VAL A 341 0.48 -1.59 24.55
N ASN A 342 -0.69 -1.15 24.99
CA ASN A 342 -1.10 -1.14 26.39
C ASN A 342 -2.27 -2.12 26.60
N GLY A 343 -2.62 -2.50 27.83
CA GLY A 343 -3.71 -3.45 28.02
C GLY A 343 -3.69 -4.21 29.34
N SER A 344 -4.76 -4.97 29.59
CA SER A 344 -4.87 -5.87 30.75
C SER A 344 -4.82 -7.36 30.39
N SER A 345 -4.94 -7.73 29.12
CA SER A 345 -4.82 -9.12 28.62
C SER A 345 -4.84 -9.16 27.09
N GLY A 346 -4.59 -10.33 26.48
CA GLY A 346 -4.72 -10.56 25.04
C GLY A 346 -3.40 -10.93 24.37
N ARG A 347 -3.48 -11.22 23.06
CA ARG A 347 -2.34 -11.60 22.22
C ARG A 347 -2.31 -10.76 20.96
N VAL A 348 -1.28 -9.94 20.79
CA VAL A 348 -0.99 -9.21 19.56
C VAL A 348 0.04 -9.98 18.76
N SER A 349 -0.28 -10.34 17.52
CA SER A 349 0.62 -11.00 16.58
C SER A 349 0.85 -10.09 15.38
N VAL A 350 2.10 -9.69 15.17
CA VAL A 350 2.52 -8.84 14.06
C VAL A 350 3.42 -9.63 13.14
N LYS A 351 3.05 -9.75 11.87
CA LYS A 351 3.89 -10.24 10.79
C LYS A 351 4.32 -9.05 9.95
N SER A 352 5.60 -8.73 9.99
CA SER A 352 6.19 -7.61 9.26
C SER A 352 7.19 -8.18 8.27
N ARG A 353 7.03 -7.90 6.98
CA ARG A 353 7.86 -8.45 5.92
C ARG A 353 8.28 -7.39 4.90
N ARG A 354 9.58 -7.27 4.63
CA ARG A 354 10.12 -6.41 3.55
C ARG A 354 9.69 -4.95 3.65
N ASN A 355 9.34 -4.47 4.83
CA ASN A 355 9.01 -3.07 5.05
C ASN A 355 10.29 -2.25 5.16
N GLN A 356 10.25 -1.01 4.67
CA GLN A 356 11.40 -0.11 4.66
C GLN A 356 11.04 1.17 5.40
N ALA A 357 11.82 1.52 6.41
CA ALA A 357 11.76 2.80 7.09
C ALA A 357 13.05 3.57 6.78
N LEU A 358 12.91 4.76 6.20
CA LEU A 358 14.01 5.57 5.67
C LEU A 358 13.88 7.02 6.15
N ARG A 359 14.96 7.56 6.75
CA ARG A 359 15.02 8.97 7.21
C ARG A 359 13.86 9.42 8.13
N CYS A 360 13.33 8.52 8.96
CA CYS A 360 12.34 8.88 9.97
C CYS A 360 12.99 9.75 11.07
N GLY A 361 12.27 10.76 11.57
CA GLY A 361 12.76 11.69 12.59
C GLY A 361 13.00 11.03 13.96
N GLY A 362 12.23 9.98 14.25
CA GLY A 362 12.32 9.07 15.39
C GLY A 362 12.94 7.72 15.00
N ASN A 363 12.31 6.62 15.38
CA ASN A 363 12.76 5.26 15.07
C ASN A 363 12.25 4.81 13.70
N GLY A 364 12.96 3.89 13.03
CA GLY A 364 12.41 3.21 11.86
C GLY A 364 11.19 2.39 12.24
N PHE A 365 11.40 1.47 13.18
CA PHE A 365 10.38 0.62 13.80
C PHE A 365 10.39 0.82 15.31
N GLY A 366 9.29 1.31 15.88
CA GLY A 366 9.12 1.50 17.32
C GLY A 366 8.11 0.53 17.89
N TYR A 367 8.51 -0.23 18.92
CA TYR A 367 7.65 -1.13 19.68
C TYR A 367 7.66 -0.68 21.13
N ASN A 368 6.56 -0.10 21.59
CA ASN A 368 6.39 0.37 22.95
C ASN A 368 5.33 -0.48 23.65
N LEU A 369 5.78 -1.43 24.48
CA LEU A 369 4.94 -2.34 25.25
C LEU A 369 4.85 -1.85 26.70
N SER A 370 3.73 -1.24 27.07
CA SER A 370 3.53 -0.77 28.45
C SER A 370 2.81 -1.79 29.34
N SER A 371 2.45 -2.97 28.81
CA SER A 371 1.61 -3.96 29.48
C SER A 371 2.31 -5.28 29.77
N LYS A 372 2.45 -5.62 31.06
CA LYS A 372 2.92 -6.94 31.53
C LYS A 372 1.96 -8.10 31.27
N THR A 373 0.77 -7.81 30.75
CA THR A 373 -0.33 -8.80 30.63
C THR A 373 -0.73 -9.09 29.19
N VAL A 374 -0.29 -8.28 28.23
CA VAL A 374 -0.49 -8.53 26.79
C VAL A 374 0.68 -9.35 26.24
N GLN A 375 0.38 -10.47 25.62
CA GLN A 375 1.36 -11.25 24.86
C GLN A 375 1.61 -10.56 23.52
N PHE A 376 2.83 -10.10 23.26
CA PHE A 376 3.21 -9.51 21.98
C PHE A 376 4.15 -10.44 21.22
N ASN A 377 3.75 -10.85 20.02
CA ASN A 377 4.50 -11.74 19.15
C ASN A 377 4.82 -11.01 17.83
N LEU A 378 6.08 -10.65 17.63
CA LEU A 378 6.58 -10.09 16.38
C LEU A 378 7.33 -11.16 15.58
N ASP A 379 7.00 -11.25 14.30
CA ASP A 379 7.78 -11.93 13.28
C ASP A 379 8.14 -10.90 12.21
N SER A 380 9.31 -10.28 12.36
CA SER A 380 9.88 -9.32 11.40
C SER A 380 10.84 -10.08 10.49
N PHE A 381 10.62 -10.00 9.18
CA PHE A 381 11.44 -10.68 8.19
C PHE A 381 11.81 -9.77 7.03
N ALA A 382 13.09 -9.63 6.73
CA ALA A 382 13.58 -8.77 5.64
C ALA A 382 13.18 -7.28 5.77
N ASP A 383 12.82 -6.82 6.97
CA ASP A 383 12.53 -5.41 7.20
C ASP A 383 13.84 -4.60 7.26
N ARG A 384 13.78 -3.35 6.78
CA ARG A 384 14.93 -2.46 6.65
C ARG A 384 14.70 -1.12 7.32
N ALA A 385 15.66 -0.70 8.13
CA ALA A 385 15.62 0.56 8.85
C ALA A 385 16.93 1.32 8.58
N ASP A 386 16.91 2.17 7.55
CA ASP A 386 18.13 2.80 7.02
C ASP A 386 18.13 4.34 7.09
N LEU A 387 19.31 4.90 7.29
CA LEU A 387 19.65 6.32 7.12
C LEU A 387 18.93 7.27 8.08
N GLY A 388 19.63 7.65 9.17
CA GLY A 388 19.32 8.86 9.92
C GLY A 388 18.29 8.74 11.04
N GLN A 389 17.93 7.53 11.47
CA GLN A 389 16.93 7.32 12.52
C GLN A 389 17.56 7.36 13.91
N LYS A 390 16.77 7.62 14.97
CA LYS A 390 17.25 7.51 16.36
C LYS A 390 17.68 6.08 16.69
N ALA A 391 16.88 5.11 16.30
CA ALA A 391 17.27 3.72 16.19
C ALA A 391 16.60 3.10 14.97
N GLY A 392 17.22 2.08 14.37
CA GLY A 392 16.58 1.30 13.32
C GLY A 392 15.33 0.60 13.85
N PHE A 393 15.53 -0.23 14.87
CA PHE A 393 14.47 -0.89 15.63
C PHE A 393 14.61 -0.55 17.12
N ALA A 394 13.55 -0.03 17.74
CA ALA A 394 13.51 0.27 19.16
C ALA A 394 12.43 -0.56 19.85
N LEU A 395 12.82 -1.42 20.80
CA LEU A 395 11.92 -2.30 21.53
C LEU A 395 11.93 -1.88 23.00
N LEU A 396 10.85 -1.26 23.44
CA LEU A 396 10.72 -0.65 24.76
C LEU A 396 9.65 -1.37 25.58
N GLY A 397 9.95 -1.58 26.86
CA GLY A 397 8.96 -1.92 27.87
C GLY A 397 8.77 -3.40 28.16
N LEU A 398 7.65 -3.73 28.78
CA LEU A 398 7.40 -5.01 29.43
C LEU A 398 6.30 -5.72 28.65
N GLY A 399 6.58 -6.93 28.16
CA GLY A 399 5.56 -7.81 27.59
C GLY A 399 5.17 -8.92 28.57
N ALA A 400 4.02 -9.55 28.35
CA ALA A 400 3.60 -10.71 29.15
C ALA A 400 4.48 -11.94 28.90
N ASN A 401 4.38 -12.91 29.81
CA ASN A 401 4.94 -14.24 29.60
C ASN A 401 4.44 -14.83 28.27
N GLY A 402 5.36 -15.40 27.50
CA GLY A 402 5.10 -15.91 26.15
C GLY A 402 5.20 -14.88 25.03
N SER A 403 5.42 -13.60 25.33
CA SER A 403 5.78 -12.60 24.30
C SER A 403 7.10 -13.00 23.65
N LYS A 404 7.26 -12.69 22.37
CA LYS A 404 8.50 -12.94 21.63
C LYS A 404 8.73 -11.91 20.53
N PHE A 405 9.99 -11.56 20.33
CA PHE A 405 10.45 -10.77 19.20
C PHE A 405 11.36 -11.63 18.32
N GLY A 406 10.95 -11.86 17.07
CA GLY A 406 11.74 -12.51 16.04
C GLY A 406 12.15 -11.52 14.96
N PHE A 407 13.44 -11.43 14.68
CA PHE A 407 14.01 -10.70 13.55
C PHE A 407 14.76 -11.68 12.65
N GLY A 408 14.31 -11.85 11.42
CA GLY A 408 14.95 -12.70 10.41
C GLY A 408 15.34 -11.86 9.20
N GLY A 409 16.55 -12.02 8.65
CA GLY A 409 16.89 -11.38 7.38
C GLY A 409 16.87 -9.85 7.39
N SER A 410 16.83 -9.19 8.55
CA SER A 410 16.53 -7.76 8.65
C SER A 410 17.79 -6.89 8.61
N MET A 411 17.65 -5.62 8.23
CA MET A 411 18.78 -4.68 8.15
C MET A 411 18.50 -3.41 8.95
N ALA A 412 19.50 -2.94 9.70
CA ALA A 412 19.47 -1.62 10.32
C ALA A 412 20.80 -0.92 10.08
N THR A 413 20.81 0.05 9.16
CA THR A 413 22.05 0.64 8.69
C THR A 413 22.07 2.18 8.69
N ALA A 414 23.24 2.77 8.93
CA ALA A 414 23.42 4.23 8.91
C ALA A 414 22.44 5.04 9.77
N ASN A 415 21.98 4.47 10.90
CA ASN A 415 21.14 5.19 11.85
C ASN A 415 21.97 6.17 12.69
N ARG A 416 21.37 7.24 13.22
CA ARG A 416 22.05 8.21 14.11
C ARG A 416 22.39 7.59 15.46
N GLY A 417 21.50 6.78 16.03
CA GLY A 417 21.77 5.98 17.22
C GLY A 417 22.02 4.52 16.87
N SER A 418 21.43 3.58 17.62
CA SER A 418 21.72 2.15 17.44
C SER A 418 20.99 1.54 16.23
N GLY A 419 21.53 0.46 15.67
CA GLY A 419 20.80 -0.34 14.68
C GLY A 419 19.55 -0.96 15.31
N VAL A 420 19.75 -1.71 16.40
CA VAL A 420 18.67 -2.25 17.24
C VAL A 420 18.90 -1.86 18.69
N ALA A 421 17.87 -1.37 19.36
CA ALA A 421 17.87 -1.04 20.78
C ALA A 421 16.83 -1.88 21.52
N LEU A 422 17.29 -2.79 22.38
CA LEU A 422 16.47 -3.63 23.24
C LEU A 422 16.46 -3.03 24.66
N MET A 423 15.31 -2.49 25.04
CA MET A 423 15.00 -2.00 26.38
C MET A 423 13.76 -2.72 26.89
N THR A 424 13.76 -4.05 26.75
CA THR A 424 12.61 -4.90 27.00
C THR A 424 12.97 -6.19 27.73
N THR A 425 12.05 -6.72 28.53
CA THR A 425 12.17 -8.04 29.17
C THR A 425 11.70 -9.19 28.28
N VAL A 426 11.15 -8.88 27.11
CA VAL A 426 10.62 -9.88 26.18
C VAL A 426 11.77 -10.67 25.53
N PRO A 427 11.71 -12.01 25.51
CA PRO A 427 12.65 -12.83 24.76
C PRO A 427 12.78 -12.38 23.31
N THR A 428 14.01 -12.11 22.90
CA THR A 428 14.33 -11.64 21.55
C THR A 428 15.29 -12.61 20.88
N SER A 429 14.96 -13.02 19.66
CA SER A 429 15.81 -13.81 18.78
C SER A 429 16.07 -13.03 17.50
N MET A 430 17.33 -12.92 17.11
CA MET A 430 17.75 -12.29 15.88
C MET A 430 18.53 -13.29 15.05
N SER A 431 18.12 -13.48 13.80
CA SER A 431 18.82 -14.33 12.85
C SER A 431 19.01 -13.65 11.50
N PHE A 432 20.15 -13.92 10.86
CA PHE A 432 20.44 -13.42 9.51
C PHE A 432 20.26 -11.90 9.39
N ALA A 433 20.72 -11.11 10.37
CA ALA A 433 20.55 -9.66 10.36
C ALA A 433 21.87 -8.93 10.06
N THR A 434 21.78 -7.78 9.38
CA THR A 434 22.94 -6.88 9.17
C THR A 434 22.71 -5.56 9.89
N LEU A 435 23.53 -5.29 10.92
CA LEU A 435 23.50 -4.07 11.72
C LEU A 435 24.80 -3.29 11.49
N ALA A 436 24.77 -2.30 10.60
CA ALA A 436 26.01 -1.72 10.09
C ALA A 436 26.03 -0.19 10.04
N SER A 437 27.22 0.39 10.26
CA SER A 437 27.46 1.83 10.10
C SER A 437 26.52 2.74 10.93
N ASN A 438 25.98 2.24 12.03
CA ASN A 438 25.13 3.03 12.91
C ASN A 438 25.99 3.97 13.79
N GLY A 439 25.45 5.14 14.12
CA GLY A 439 26.12 6.14 14.95
C GLY A 439 26.22 5.75 16.43
N GLY A 440 25.35 4.85 16.89
CA GLY A 440 25.43 4.17 18.17
C GLY A 440 26.00 2.75 18.03
N SER A 441 25.43 1.80 18.77
CA SER A 441 25.82 0.40 18.69
C SER A 441 25.10 -0.32 17.54
N GLY A 442 25.66 -1.42 17.03
CA GLY A 442 24.92 -2.29 16.11
C GLY A 442 23.67 -2.84 16.80
N LEU A 443 23.90 -3.57 17.89
CA LEU A 443 22.88 -3.98 18.85
C LEU A 443 23.19 -3.41 20.24
N PHE A 444 22.22 -2.71 20.82
CA PHE A 444 22.25 -2.25 22.21
C PHE A 444 21.21 -3.03 23.03
N VAL A 445 21.62 -3.58 24.17
CA VAL A 445 20.75 -4.30 25.12
C VAL A 445 20.88 -3.65 26.48
N SER A 446 19.78 -3.08 26.99
CA SER A 446 19.80 -2.44 28.30
C SER A 446 20.07 -3.46 29.41
N PRO A 447 20.65 -3.06 30.56
CA PRO A 447 20.90 -3.97 31.68
C PRO A 447 19.65 -4.67 32.22
N ALA A 448 18.47 -4.03 32.13
CA ALA A 448 17.20 -4.60 32.58
C ALA A 448 16.58 -5.56 31.56
N SER A 449 17.18 -5.69 30.36
CA SER A 449 16.63 -6.51 29.28
C SER A 449 17.04 -7.96 29.40
N LYS A 450 16.17 -8.85 28.92
CA LYS A 450 16.52 -10.28 28.82
C LYS A 450 17.60 -10.44 27.75
N ALA A 451 18.62 -11.25 28.06
CA ALA A 451 19.68 -11.55 27.11
C ALA A 451 19.09 -12.16 25.82
N PRO A 452 19.37 -11.58 24.63
CA PRO A 452 18.85 -12.10 23.37
C PRO A 452 19.64 -13.32 22.90
N SER A 453 19.07 -14.02 21.92
CA SER A 453 19.77 -15.02 21.11
C SER A 453 20.08 -14.42 19.73
N ILE A 454 21.34 -14.49 19.30
CA ILE A 454 21.86 -13.90 18.07
C ILE A 454 22.54 -14.99 17.26
N ASP A 455 22.10 -15.22 16.02
CA ASP A 455 22.61 -16.30 15.18
C ASP A 455 22.72 -15.86 13.71
N HIS A 456 23.81 -16.15 13.01
CA HIS A 456 23.97 -15.76 11.60
C HIS A 456 23.94 -14.25 11.32
N CYS A 457 24.37 -13.39 12.25
CA CYS A 457 24.31 -11.94 12.06
C CYS A 457 25.64 -11.33 11.61
N VAL A 458 25.58 -10.12 11.07
CA VAL A 458 26.74 -9.25 10.80
C VAL A 458 26.55 -7.93 11.55
N LEU A 459 27.52 -7.59 12.41
CA LEU A 459 27.58 -6.34 13.14
C LEU A 459 28.94 -5.69 12.84
N GLY A 460 28.95 -4.60 12.06
CA GLY A 460 30.19 -3.98 11.59
C GLY A 460 30.07 -2.50 11.24
N GLY A 461 31.17 -1.75 11.41
CA GLY A 461 31.25 -0.34 11.09
C GLY A 461 30.45 0.59 12.00
N ASN A 462 29.84 0.08 13.08
CA ASN A 462 29.11 0.93 14.04
C ASN A 462 30.09 1.77 14.85
N LYS A 463 29.76 3.04 15.16
CA LYS A 463 30.67 4.00 15.80
C LYS A 463 30.94 3.71 17.28
N ALA A 464 29.96 3.15 17.99
CA ALA A 464 30.13 2.74 19.38
C ALA A 464 30.63 1.28 19.44
N LYS A 465 29.85 0.37 20.06
CA LYS A 465 30.15 -1.07 20.05
C LYS A 465 29.41 -1.75 18.91
N GLN A 466 29.96 -2.84 18.36
CA GLN A 466 29.18 -3.65 17.42
C GLN A 466 28.05 -4.36 18.17
N LEU A 467 28.38 -5.01 19.29
CA LEU A 467 27.46 -5.61 20.23
C LEU A 467 27.68 -5.01 21.63
N ASP A 468 26.66 -4.31 22.14
CA ASP A 468 26.60 -3.81 23.53
C ASP A 468 25.54 -4.60 24.28
N ALA A 469 25.93 -5.76 24.80
CA ALA A 469 25.01 -6.72 25.40
C ALA A 469 25.63 -7.41 26.62
N PRO A 470 24.81 -7.90 27.57
CA PRO A 470 25.30 -8.62 28.75
C PRO A 470 25.98 -9.94 28.35
N ALA A 471 26.88 -10.43 29.20
CA ALA A 471 27.65 -11.66 28.97
C ALA A 471 26.78 -12.93 28.79
N ALA A 472 25.56 -12.93 29.32
CA ALA A 472 24.59 -14.02 29.15
C ALA A 472 23.99 -14.11 27.73
N THR A 473 24.28 -13.14 26.85
CA THR A 473 23.80 -13.14 25.46
C THR A 473 24.37 -14.32 24.70
N GLN A 474 23.49 -15.11 24.09
CA GLN A 474 23.90 -16.26 23.28
C GLN A 474 24.21 -15.79 21.87
N VAL A 475 25.46 -15.97 21.44
CA VAL A 475 25.93 -15.54 20.12
C VAL A 475 26.53 -16.74 19.39
N SER A 476 26.02 -17.07 18.21
CA SER A 476 26.62 -18.10 17.36
C SER A 476 26.65 -17.68 15.89
N TYR A 477 27.61 -18.21 15.14
CA TYR A 477 27.78 -17.96 13.70
C TYR A 477 27.62 -16.49 13.33
N THR A 478 28.20 -15.57 14.10
CA THR A 478 28.01 -14.13 13.90
C THR A 478 29.34 -13.46 13.63
N CYS A 479 29.38 -12.53 12.68
CA CYS A 479 30.54 -11.66 12.46
C CYS A 479 30.39 -10.37 13.26
N ILE A 480 31.25 -10.17 14.27
CA ILE A 480 31.27 -8.99 15.12
C ILE A 480 32.62 -8.29 14.96
N GLN A 481 32.63 -7.20 14.19
CA GLN A 481 33.88 -6.54 13.83
C GLN A 481 34.61 -5.96 15.05
N GLY A 482 35.84 -6.41 15.28
CA GLY A 482 36.69 -5.88 16.35
C GLY A 482 36.30 -6.33 17.76
N GLN A 483 35.38 -7.29 17.91
CA GLN A 483 34.96 -7.80 19.23
C GLN A 483 34.92 -9.33 19.24
N ASN A 484 35.48 -9.92 20.31
CA ASN A 484 35.38 -11.35 20.55
C ASN A 484 34.17 -11.63 21.43
N PHE A 485 33.31 -12.55 21.01
CA PHE A 485 32.22 -13.08 21.82
C PHE A 485 32.26 -14.61 21.84
N PRO A 486 32.06 -15.23 23.01
CA PRO A 486 32.03 -16.69 23.11
C PRO A 486 30.89 -17.27 22.28
N GLY A 487 31.13 -18.45 21.71
CA GLY A 487 30.14 -19.17 20.92
C GLY A 487 30.72 -19.77 19.65
N LYS A 488 30.01 -20.77 19.10
CA LYS A 488 30.47 -21.52 17.94
C LYS A 488 30.34 -20.69 16.67
N GLY A 489 31.39 -20.69 15.84
CA GLY A 489 31.36 -20.10 14.50
C GLY A 489 31.39 -18.57 14.46
N ASN A 490 31.60 -17.89 15.60
CA ASN A 490 31.70 -16.43 15.60
C ASN A 490 33.01 -15.97 14.95
N LEU A 491 32.93 -14.90 14.17
CA LEU A 491 34.05 -14.27 13.50
C LEU A 491 34.30 -12.89 14.11
N ASN A 492 35.57 -12.60 14.42
CA ASN A 492 36.03 -11.25 14.73
C ASN A 492 36.87 -10.74 13.55
N LYS A 493 36.20 -10.38 12.46
CA LYS A 493 36.83 -9.89 11.23
C LYS A 493 36.02 -8.74 10.64
N ASN A 494 36.62 -7.98 9.73
CA ASN A 494 35.87 -7.00 8.93
C ASN A 494 34.91 -7.77 7.98
N PRO A 495 33.59 -7.52 8.04
CA PRO A 495 32.63 -8.20 7.16
C PRO A 495 32.74 -7.77 5.68
N LEU A 496 33.52 -6.73 5.35
CA LEU A 496 33.69 -6.20 4.00
C LEU A 496 32.34 -5.92 3.33
N LEU A 497 31.58 -5.00 3.93
CA LEU A 497 30.30 -4.56 3.40
C LEU A 497 30.48 -3.48 2.34
N ASP A 498 29.69 -3.53 1.27
CA ASP A 498 29.53 -2.41 0.34
C ASP A 498 28.89 -1.23 1.10
N PRO A 499 29.49 -0.03 1.11
CA PRO A 499 29.01 1.08 1.95
C PRO A 499 27.66 1.66 1.50
N VAL A 500 27.20 1.32 0.30
CA VAL A 500 25.94 1.82 -0.26
C VAL A 500 24.80 0.82 -0.02
N SER A 501 25.00 -0.44 -0.39
CA SER A 501 23.98 -1.48 -0.32
C SER A 501 24.04 -2.34 0.93
N TYR A 502 25.15 -2.29 1.69
CA TYR A 502 25.45 -3.14 2.84
C TYR A 502 25.41 -4.64 2.55
N LYS A 503 25.66 -5.01 1.29
CA LYS A 503 25.90 -6.39 0.86
C LYS A 503 27.32 -6.85 1.15
N LEU A 504 27.52 -8.16 1.23
CA LEU A 504 28.85 -8.74 1.34
C LEU A 504 29.61 -8.52 0.02
N LEU A 505 30.80 -7.92 0.10
CA LEU A 505 31.70 -7.84 -1.04
C LEU A 505 32.31 -9.21 -1.33
N PRO A 506 32.76 -9.48 -2.57
CA PRO A 506 33.35 -10.75 -2.94
C PRO A 506 34.55 -11.19 -2.12
N GLY A 507 35.20 -10.32 -1.33
CA GLY A 507 36.30 -10.69 -0.43
C GLY A 507 35.85 -11.13 0.96
N SER A 508 34.57 -11.01 1.30
CA SER A 508 34.08 -11.11 2.68
C SER A 508 34.42 -12.45 3.34
N PRO A 509 34.84 -12.43 4.63
CA PRO A 509 34.95 -13.65 5.44
C PRO A 509 33.60 -14.20 5.89
N CYS A 510 32.51 -13.48 5.65
CA CYS A 510 31.16 -13.89 6.05
C CYS A 510 30.48 -14.80 5.01
N ILE A 511 31.06 -14.91 3.81
CA ILE A 511 30.54 -15.76 2.75
C ILE A 511 30.77 -17.23 3.10
N ASP A 512 29.71 -18.04 2.99
CA ASP A 512 29.63 -19.46 3.36
C ASP A 512 30.09 -19.77 4.81
N ALA A 513 30.03 -18.80 5.72
CA ALA A 513 30.55 -18.95 7.08
C ALA A 513 29.50 -19.39 8.10
N GLY A 514 28.23 -19.50 7.69
CA GLY A 514 27.15 -19.98 8.53
C GLY A 514 27.18 -21.48 8.76
N LYS A 515 26.28 -21.95 9.63
CA LYS A 515 25.99 -23.37 9.78
C LYS A 515 24.96 -23.78 8.75
N GLN A 516 24.88 -25.06 8.42
CA GLN A 516 23.84 -25.56 7.53
C GLN A 516 22.46 -25.14 8.07
N ALA A 517 21.80 -24.24 7.34
CA ALA A 517 20.47 -23.74 7.68
C ALA A 517 19.42 -24.51 6.88
N THR A 518 18.27 -24.75 7.50
CA THR A 518 17.14 -25.40 6.85
C THR A 518 16.34 -24.36 6.05
N GLY A 519 16.65 -24.23 4.76
CA GLY A 519 15.85 -23.47 3.80
C GLY A 519 15.70 -21.98 4.08
N GLY A 520 14.72 -21.35 3.43
CA GLY A 520 14.45 -19.91 3.53
C GLY A 520 15.10 -19.07 2.43
N THR A 521 14.75 -17.80 2.41
CA THR A 521 15.33 -16.79 1.52
C THR A 521 15.97 -15.68 2.33
N ASP A 522 16.83 -14.90 1.70
CA ASP A 522 17.40 -13.68 2.24
C ASP A 522 16.44 -12.49 2.05
N TYR A 523 16.89 -11.28 2.37
CA TYR A 523 16.03 -10.10 2.25
C TYR A 523 15.69 -9.73 0.80
N GLU A 524 16.48 -10.16 -0.18
CA GLU A 524 16.23 -9.95 -1.60
C GLU A 524 15.43 -11.09 -2.25
N GLY A 525 15.23 -12.19 -1.50
CA GLY A 525 14.55 -13.38 -1.99
C GLY A 525 15.49 -14.43 -2.56
N ASP A 526 16.81 -14.28 -2.43
CA ASP A 526 17.80 -15.29 -2.78
C ASP A 526 17.74 -16.44 -1.76
N ALA A 527 17.94 -17.68 -2.19
CA ALA A 527 17.92 -18.83 -1.28
C ALA A 527 19.11 -18.74 -0.30
N ARG A 528 18.90 -19.03 0.99
CA ARG A 528 19.96 -19.01 2.03
C ARG A 528 21.04 -20.08 1.89
N THR A 529 20.99 -20.90 0.84
CA THR A 529 21.97 -21.96 0.62
C THR A 529 22.32 -21.97 -0.85
N ILE A 530 22.86 -20.85 -1.32
CA ILE A 530 23.46 -20.76 -2.65
C ILE A 530 24.92 -21.23 -2.53
N LYS A 531 25.50 -21.73 -3.61
CA LYS A 531 26.93 -22.02 -3.61
C LYS A 531 27.67 -20.69 -3.71
N GLY A 532 28.25 -20.24 -2.61
CA GLY A 532 29.16 -19.10 -2.59
C GLY A 532 30.52 -19.49 -3.16
N LYS A 533 31.58 -19.27 -2.37
CA LYS A 533 32.96 -19.58 -2.73
C LYS A 533 33.35 -21.03 -2.44
N LYS A 534 32.97 -21.55 -1.26
CA LYS A 534 33.60 -22.74 -0.66
C LYS A 534 32.63 -23.89 -0.48
N ALA A 535 31.40 -23.58 -0.08
CA ALA A 535 30.42 -24.59 0.30
C ALA A 535 29.02 -24.14 -0.10
N LYS A 536 28.03 -25.00 0.15
CA LYS A 536 26.61 -24.65 0.07
C LYS A 536 26.13 -24.35 1.49
N LEU A 537 26.72 -23.34 2.11
CA LEU A 537 26.40 -22.87 3.46
C LEU A 537 25.84 -21.44 3.35
N PRO A 538 24.93 -21.04 4.25
CA PRO A 538 24.46 -19.66 4.26
C PRO A 538 25.61 -18.70 4.55
N ASP A 539 25.48 -17.52 3.98
CA ASP A 539 26.24 -16.35 4.40
C ASP A 539 25.77 -15.85 5.77
N LEU A 540 26.66 -15.16 6.47
CA LEU A 540 26.27 -14.40 7.66
C LEU A 540 25.66 -13.06 7.24
N GLY A 541 24.60 -12.66 7.94
CA GLY A 541 23.92 -11.37 7.73
C GLY A 541 22.66 -11.48 6.88
N ALA A 542 22.16 -10.33 6.45
CA ALA A 542 20.87 -10.22 5.78
C ALA A 542 20.88 -10.70 4.33
N ASP A 543 22.00 -10.59 3.63
CA ASP A 543 22.21 -10.87 2.20
C ASP A 543 22.87 -12.25 1.99
N GLU A 544 22.58 -12.89 0.86
CA GLU A 544 23.36 -14.01 0.32
C GLU A 544 24.14 -13.56 -0.92
N PHE A 545 25.46 -13.75 -0.89
CA PHE A 545 26.33 -13.45 -2.00
C PHE A 545 26.15 -14.46 -3.13
N SER A 546 25.59 -13.99 -4.26
CA SER A 546 25.50 -14.77 -5.49
C SER A 546 26.69 -14.49 -6.41
N PRO A 547 27.59 -15.46 -6.66
CA PRO A 547 28.70 -15.24 -7.56
C PRO A 547 28.29 -14.97 -9.01
N THR A 548 27.12 -15.47 -9.43
CA THR A 548 26.55 -15.21 -10.77
C THR A 548 25.76 -13.91 -10.85
N GLY A 549 25.76 -13.12 -9.76
CA GLY A 549 24.98 -11.91 -9.63
C GLY A 549 23.50 -12.20 -9.37
N SER A 550 22.74 -11.14 -9.11
CA SER A 550 21.30 -11.21 -8.86
C SER A 550 20.58 -9.98 -9.43
N GLY A 551 19.29 -10.13 -9.73
CA GLY A 551 18.39 -9.07 -10.20
C GLY A 551 17.05 -9.19 -9.49
N ARG A 552 16.87 -8.46 -8.39
CA ARG A 552 15.74 -8.63 -7.47
C ARG A 552 14.89 -7.37 -7.36
N PRO A 553 13.55 -7.49 -7.37
CA PRO A 553 12.67 -6.37 -7.07
C PRO A 553 12.96 -5.80 -5.68
N TYR A 554 12.99 -4.47 -5.56
CA TYR A 554 13.07 -3.80 -4.27
C TYR A 554 12.11 -2.61 -4.20
N GLY A 555 11.59 -2.41 -2.99
CA GLY A 555 10.61 -1.37 -2.71
C GLY A 555 9.24 -1.63 -3.35
N PRO A 556 8.21 -0.90 -2.89
CA PRO A 556 6.93 -0.93 -3.55
C PRO A 556 7.00 -0.27 -4.94
N GLY A 557 6.16 -0.75 -5.86
CA GLY A 557 6.01 -0.13 -7.18
C GLY A 557 5.24 1.17 -7.11
N GLY A 558 5.54 2.11 -8.01
CA GLY A 558 4.76 3.32 -8.12
C GLY A 558 3.28 3.00 -8.38
N ILE A 559 2.41 3.82 -7.81
CA ILE A 559 0.98 3.73 -8.02
C ILE A 559 0.63 4.81 -9.02
N GLY A 560 0.44 4.42 -10.29
CA GLY A 560 -0.20 5.29 -11.26
C GLY A 560 -1.68 5.44 -10.94
N TRP A 561 -2.26 6.60 -11.24
CA TRP A 561 -3.71 6.78 -11.18
C TRP A 561 -4.40 5.70 -12.06
N LYS A 562 -5.55 5.18 -11.62
CA LYS A 562 -6.31 4.08 -12.25
C LYS A 562 -5.61 2.72 -12.23
N ALA A 563 -4.93 2.41 -11.13
CA ALA A 563 -4.31 1.11 -10.88
C ALA A 563 -3.31 0.67 -11.97
N VAL A 564 -2.61 1.64 -12.58
CA VAL A 564 -1.43 1.31 -13.40
C VAL A 564 -0.30 1.01 -12.43
N HIS A 565 0.04 -0.28 -12.30
CA HIS A 565 1.12 -0.78 -11.45
C HIS A 565 2.17 -1.44 -12.34
N PRO A 566 3.07 -0.65 -12.97
CA PRO A 566 4.16 -1.23 -13.70
C PRO A 566 5.03 -2.05 -12.73
N VAL A 567 5.36 -3.27 -13.11
CA VAL A 567 6.24 -4.15 -12.34
C VAL A 567 7.46 -4.47 -13.20
N LEU A 568 8.63 -4.09 -12.71
CA LEU A 568 9.93 -4.39 -13.30
C LEU A 568 10.52 -5.63 -12.64
N LEU A 569 10.72 -6.67 -13.43
CA LEU A 569 11.32 -7.94 -13.01
C LEU A 569 12.52 -8.27 -13.90
N SER A 570 13.33 -9.23 -13.45
CA SER A 570 14.28 -9.92 -14.34
C SER A 570 13.76 -11.34 -14.63
N PRO A 571 13.60 -11.73 -15.91
CA PRO A 571 13.33 -13.12 -16.29
C PRO A 571 14.47 -14.09 -15.96
N SER A 572 15.67 -13.58 -15.68
CA SER A 572 16.86 -14.36 -15.33
C SER A 572 17.52 -13.78 -14.09
N PRO A 573 16.86 -13.84 -12.93
CA PRO A 573 17.21 -13.02 -11.78
C PRO A 573 18.49 -13.50 -11.06
N ASN A 574 19.10 -14.60 -11.49
CA ASN A 574 20.36 -15.15 -10.94
C ASN A 574 21.52 -15.09 -11.96
N ASN A 575 21.37 -14.36 -13.06
CA ASN A 575 22.33 -14.38 -14.16
C ASN A 575 22.66 -12.97 -14.64
N PHE A 576 23.29 -12.19 -13.76
CA PHE A 576 23.79 -10.85 -14.05
C PHE A 576 25.32 -10.86 -14.03
N VAL A 577 25.89 -11.64 -14.96
CA VAL A 577 27.33 -11.90 -15.05
C VAL A 577 28.03 -10.87 -15.92
N LEU A 578 29.22 -10.41 -15.51
CA LEU A 578 30.10 -9.56 -16.30
C LEU A 578 30.40 -10.18 -17.68
N GLY A 579 30.26 -9.38 -18.75
CA GLY A 579 30.38 -9.83 -20.13
C GLY A 579 29.14 -10.56 -20.69
N GLY A 580 28.18 -10.91 -19.83
CA GLY A 580 26.93 -11.56 -20.19
C GLY A 580 25.84 -10.60 -20.66
N THR A 581 24.60 -11.10 -20.69
CA THR A 581 23.41 -10.34 -21.08
C THR A 581 22.42 -10.28 -19.93
N GLY A 582 22.19 -9.08 -19.40
CA GLY A 582 21.13 -8.79 -18.45
C GLY A 582 19.78 -8.71 -19.16
N LYS A 583 18.74 -9.24 -18.52
CA LYS A 583 17.36 -9.22 -19.03
C LYS A 583 16.43 -8.54 -18.05
N LEU A 584 15.64 -7.60 -18.55
CA LEU A 584 14.59 -6.89 -17.82
C LEU A 584 13.26 -7.08 -18.53
N GLU A 585 12.19 -7.24 -17.76
CA GLU A 585 10.81 -7.21 -18.26
C GLU A 585 10.00 -6.24 -17.40
N LEU A 586 9.45 -5.21 -18.05
CA LEU A 586 8.37 -4.43 -17.49
C LEU A 586 7.06 -5.13 -17.83
N SER A 587 6.15 -5.20 -16.87
CA SER A 587 4.78 -5.68 -17.04
C SER A 587 3.80 -4.75 -16.33
N GLY A 588 2.50 -4.89 -16.56
CA GLY A 588 1.50 -4.07 -15.86
C GLY A 588 1.39 -2.61 -16.34
N ALA A 589 2.18 -2.22 -17.35
CA ALA A 589 2.11 -0.93 -18.02
C ALA A 589 0.90 -0.84 -18.99
N LYS A 590 -0.30 -1.21 -18.49
CA LYS A 590 -1.54 -1.26 -19.27
C LYS A 590 -2.11 0.13 -19.57
N GLU A 591 -3.29 0.19 -20.15
CA GLU A 591 -3.96 1.45 -20.50
C GLU A 591 -4.24 2.36 -19.30
N PHE A 592 -3.90 3.64 -19.45
CA PHE A 592 -4.25 4.72 -18.53
C PHE A 592 -5.35 5.56 -19.18
N PHE A 593 -6.54 5.66 -18.57
CA PHE A 593 -7.72 6.32 -19.17
C PHE A 593 -8.10 5.79 -20.58
N GLY A 594 -7.90 4.49 -20.84
CA GLY A 594 -8.13 3.91 -22.17
C GLY A 594 -7.06 4.26 -23.20
N THR A 595 -5.97 4.90 -22.77
CA THR A 595 -4.80 5.18 -23.59
C THR A 595 -3.69 4.19 -23.24
N PRO A 596 -3.29 3.28 -24.15
CA PRO A 596 -2.21 2.33 -23.89
C PRO A 596 -0.89 3.05 -23.63
N SER A 597 -0.06 2.49 -22.76
CA SER A 597 1.36 2.88 -22.72
C SER A 597 1.96 2.57 -24.08
N VAL A 598 2.64 3.54 -24.69
CA VAL A 598 3.32 3.32 -25.98
C VAL A 598 4.80 3.03 -25.79
N ALA A 599 5.34 3.47 -24.65
CA ALA A 599 6.75 3.43 -24.38
C ALA A 599 7.01 3.35 -22.87
N SER A 600 8.27 3.13 -22.52
CA SER A 600 8.74 3.18 -21.16
C SER A 600 10.15 3.75 -21.11
N ALA A 601 10.41 4.65 -20.16
CA ALA A 601 11.74 5.19 -19.91
C ALA A 601 12.47 4.31 -18.90
N LEU A 602 13.71 3.91 -19.20
CA LEU A 602 14.59 3.20 -18.28
C LEU A 602 15.55 4.19 -17.61
N TRP A 603 15.65 4.09 -16.30
CA TRP A 603 16.60 4.83 -15.49
C TRP A 603 17.52 3.88 -14.72
N LEU A 604 18.78 4.27 -14.59
CA LEU A 604 19.82 3.54 -13.87
C LEU A 604 20.39 4.43 -12.76
N GLY A 605 20.54 3.92 -11.55
CA GLY A 605 21.16 4.60 -10.41
C GLY A 605 22.28 3.76 -9.80
N ALA A 606 23.29 4.43 -9.24
CA ALA A 606 24.40 3.78 -8.53
C ALA A 606 24.11 3.55 -7.03
N SER A 607 23.06 4.18 -6.50
CA SER A 607 22.57 3.95 -5.14
C SER A 607 21.05 4.06 -5.09
N GLU A 608 20.43 3.46 -4.08
CA GLU A 608 19.04 3.76 -3.73
C GLU A 608 18.97 5.25 -3.36
N PHE A 609 18.02 6.00 -3.93
CA PHE A 609 17.69 7.30 -3.33
C PHE A 609 16.90 7.01 -2.07
N PRO A 610 17.34 7.47 -0.89
CA PRO A 610 16.43 7.50 0.24
C PRO A 610 15.21 8.37 -0.04
N THR A 611 15.28 9.42 -0.88
CA THR A 611 14.26 10.48 -0.85
C THR A 611 12.98 10.22 -1.60
N GLY A 612 12.85 9.12 -2.35
CA GLY A 612 11.64 8.82 -3.11
C GLY A 612 11.09 10.07 -3.78
N VAL A 613 11.79 10.64 -4.77
CA VAL A 613 11.37 11.95 -5.32
C VAL A 613 9.94 11.81 -5.79
N ASP A 614 9.04 12.57 -5.17
CA ASP A 614 7.64 12.59 -5.58
C ASP A 614 7.60 13.16 -6.99
N LEU A 615 7.43 12.25 -7.95
CA LEU A 615 7.40 12.59 -9.35
C LEU A 615 6.00 13.06 -9.74
N THR A 616 5.04 13.17 -8.82
CA THR A 616 3.67 13.64 -9.09
C THR A 616 3.64 14.99 -9.84
N GLY A 617 4.60 15.89 -9.60
CA GLY A 617 4.69 17.17 -10.32
C GLY A 617 5.06 17.02 -11.81
N PHE A 618 5.73 15.93 -12.17
CA PHE A 618 6.20 15.63 -13.52
C PHE A 618 5.52 14.38 -14.11
N GLY A 619 4.64 13.72 -13.36
CA GLY A 619 4.28 12.31 -13.43
C GLY A 619 2.80 12.06 -13.19
N ALA A 620 2.33 10.81 -13.30
CA ALA A 620 1.06 10.45 -12.66
C ALA A 620 1.21 10.58 -11.14
N ARG A 621 0.16 11.09 -10.47
CA ARG A 621 0.12 11.17 -9.00
C ARG A 621 0.43 9.80 -8.40
N GLY A 622 1.32 9.75 -7.40
CA GLY A 622 1.76 8.51 -6.76
C GLY A 622 2.98 7.85 -7.41
N SER A 623 3.49 8.42 -8.50
CA SER A 623 4.80 8.04 -9.06
C SER A 623 5.92 8.55 -8.15
N SER A 624 6.86 7.67 -7.84
CA SER A 624 8.04 8.02 -7.04
C SER A 624 9.29 7.43 -7.68
N SER A 625 10.35 8.24 -7.76
CA SER A 625 11.65 7.73 -8.17
C SER A 625 12.38 7.14 -6.98
N LEU A 626 12.80 5.88 -7.08
CA LEU A 626 13.60 5.19 -6.04
C LEU A 626 15.11 5.31 -6.28
N LEU A 627 15.54 6.05 -7.31
CA LEU A 627 16.92 6.06 -7.82
C LEU A 627 17.64 7.38 -7.54
N LEU A 628 18.83 7.33 -6.93
CA LEU A 628 19.69 8.51 -6.76
C LEU A 628 20.49 8.76 -8.03
N HIS A 629 20.49 10.03 -8.47
CA HIS A 629 21.15 10.48 -9.70
C HIS A 629 20.84 9.56 -10.89
N PRO A 630 19.56 9.39 -11.26
CA PRO A 630 19.19 8.49 -12.33
C PRO A 630 19.84 8.94 -13.64
N ALA A 631 20.66 8.07 -14.21
CA ALA A 631 21.10 8.16 -15.59
C ALA A 631 20.00 7.61 -16.48
N PHE A 632 19.58 8.41 -17.46
CA PHE A 632 18.64 7.95 -18.47
C PHE A 632 19.32 6.96 -19.41
N ALA A 633 18.78 5.74 -19.50
CA ALA A 633 19.36 4.66 -20.29
C ALA A 633 18.67 4.49 -21.65
N GLY A 634 17.42 4.92 -21.79
CA GLY A 634 16.70 4.86 -23.07
C GLY A 634 15.18 4.81 -22.94
N VAL A 635 14.49 4.94 -24.08
CA VAL A 635 13.05 4.69 -24.21
C VAL A 635 12.85 3.38 -24.96
N PHE A 636 11.95 2.54 -24.46
CA PHE A 636 11.65 1.22 -25.02
C PHE A 636 10.16 1.10 -25.32
N PRO A 637 9.77 0.54 -26.48
CA PRO A 637 8.36 0.38 -26.83
C PRO A 637 7.65 -0.56 -25.86
N VAL A 638 6.40 -0.27 -25.53
CA VAL A 638 5.53 -1.13 -24.73
C VAL A 638 4.53 -1.80 -25.67
N ASP A 639 4.39 -3.11 -25.55
CA ASP A 639 3.46 -3.88 -26.36
C ASP A 639 1.99 -3.66 -25.94
N LYS A 640 1.05 -4.16 -26.74
CA LYS A 640 -0.39 -4.06 -26.44
C LYS A 640 -0.83 -4.72 -25.13
N ASN A 641 0.00 -5.57 -24.52
CA ASN A 641 -0.28 -6.22 -23.25
C ASN A 641 0.27 -5.40 -22.05
N GLY A 642 0.89 -4.24 -22.31
CA GLY A 642 1.54 -3.43 -21.30
C GLY A 642 2.87 -4.04 -20.85
N LYS A 643 3.60 -4.71 -21.76
CA LYS A 643 4.92 -5.29 -21.48
C LYS A 643 6.02 -4.67 -22.33
N THR A 644 7.21 -4.57 -21.77
CA THR A 644 8.44 -4.34 -22.56
C THR A 644 9.56 -5.25 -22.07
N ARG A 645 10.46 -5.62 -22.98
CA ARG A 645 11.60 -6.49 -22.69
C ARG A 645 12.88 -5.84 -23.17
N ILE A 646 13.86 -5.81 -22.29
CA ILE A 646 15.15 -5.18 -22.56
C ILE A 646 16.23 -6.21 -22.31
N ASN A 647 17.08 -6.41 -23.32
CA ASN A 647 18.33 -7.14 -23.19
C ASN A 647 19.45 -6.12 -23.28
N PHE A 648 20.38 -6.14 -22.35
CA PHE A 648 21.55 -5.27 -22.39
C PHE A 648 22.82 -6.07 -22.08
N ARG A 649 23.92 -5.69 -22.73
CA ARG A 649 25.21 -6.32 -22.50
C ARG A 649 25.82 -5.74 -21.23
N ILE A 650 26.23 -6.62 -20.32
CA ILE A 650 26.92 -6.23 -19.10
C ILE A 650 28.41 -6.06 -19.46
N PRO A 651 29.04 -4.90 -19.20
CA PRO A 651 30.46 -4.71 -19.48
C PRO A 651 31.32 -5.77 -18.79
N ASN A 652 32.34 -6.29 -19.48
CA ASN A 652 33.29 -7.23 -18.88
C ASN A 652 34.41 -6.48 -18.13
N ILE A 653 34.04 -5.76 -17.07
CA ILE A 653 34.96 -4.94 -16.28
C ILE A 653 35.07 -5.52 -14.87
N LYS A 654 36.20 -6.13 -14.53
CA LYS A 654 36.40 -6.85 -13.25
C LYS A 654 36.13 -5.99 -12.01
N SER A 655 36.37 -4.68 -12.05
CA SER A 655 36.10 -3.77 -10.92
C SER A 655 34.61 -3.60 -10.60
N LEU A 656 33.72 -4.06 -11.49
CA LEU A 656 32.27 -4.07 -11.27
C LEU A 656 31.77 -5.32 -10.54
N PHE A 657 32.61 -6.32 -10.31
CA PHE A 657 32.21 -7.54 -9.62
C PHE A 657 31.75 -7.24 -8.18
N GLY A 658 30.57 -7.75 -7.82
CA GLY A 658 29.90 -7.51 -6.54
C GLY A 658 29.30 -6.11 -6.41
N ARG A 659 29.36 -5.26 -7.44
CA ARG A 659 28.73 -3.94 -7.41
C ARG A 659 27.24 -4.06 -7.64
N THR A 660 26.50 -3.21 -6.93
CA THR A 660 25.05 -3.12 -6.98
C THR A 660 24.62 -1.89 -7.77
N PHE A 661 23.69 -2.07 -8.68
CA PHE A 661 23.03 -1.02 -9.46
C PHE A 661 21.53 -1.08 -9.21
N TYR A 662 20.87 0.04 -9.44
CA TYR A 662 19.45 0.19 -9.23
C TYR A 662 18.81 0.62 -10.52
N VAL A 663 17.68 0.01 -10.85
CA VAL A 663 16.99 0.21 -12.11
C VAL A 663 15.52 0.46 -11.83
N GLN A 664 14.93 1.41 -12.53
CA GLN A 664 13.51 1.67 -12.46
C GLN A 664 13.03 2.05 -13.86
N MET A 665 11.79 1.71 -14.16
CA MET A 665 11.17 2.11 -15.41
C MET A 665 9.96 3.00 -15.15
N ALA A 666 9.66 3.88 -16.08
CA ALA A 666 8.43 4.66 -16.08
C ALA A 666 7.65 4.35 -17.36
N ALA A 667 6.46 3.75 -17.23
CA ALA A 667 5.56 3.53 -18.35
C ALA A 667 5.00 4.88 -18.83
N ILE A 668 5.08 5.20 -20.12
CA ILE A 668 4.71 6.50 -20.71
C ILE A 668 3.37 6.37 -21.47
N HIS A 669 2.42 7.23 -21.12
CA HIS A 669 1.08 7.31 -21.72
C HIS A 669 0.91 8.65 -22.47
N PRO A 670 0.95 8.66 -23.80
CA PRO A 670 0.85 9.90 -24.57
C PRO A 670 -0.57 10.47 -24.51
N GLY A 671 -0.72 11.79 -24.30
CA GLY A 671 -1.99 12.49 -24.54
C GLY A 671 -2.86 12.79 -23.32
N ILE A 672 -2.41 12.53 -22.09
CA ILE A 672 -3.19 12.88 -20.87
C ILE A 672 -2.62 14.14 -20.19
N ASN A 673 -1.31 14.30 -20.13
CA ASN A 673 -0.55 15.52 -19.87
C ASN A 673 0.95 15.29 -20.26
N PRO A 674 1.84 16.30 -20.26
CA PRO A 674 3.26 16.13 -20.64
C PRO A 674 4.03 15.10 -19.81
N GLY A 675 3.49 14.72 -18.65
CA GLY A 675 4.13 13.88 -17.65
C GLY A 675 3.42 12.56 -17.36
N SER A 676 2.49 12.10 -18.21
CA SER A 676 1.65 10.93 -17.87
C SER A 676 2.45 9.63 -17.90
N TYR A 677 3.22 9.39 -16.86
CA TYR A 677 3.92 8.14 -16.62
C TYR A 677 3.64 7.56 -15.24
N ALA A 678 3.74 6.24 -15.14
CA ALA A 678 3.69 5.50 -13.89
C ALA A 678 5.03 4.79 -13.68
N THR A 679 5.67 5.01 -12.54
CA THR A 679 6.95 4.36 -12.21
C THR A 679 6.75 2.93 -11.73
N SER A 680 7.64 2.02 -12.12
CA SER A 680 7.67 0.65 -11.63
C SER A 680 8.20 0.57 -10.20
N ASN A 681 8.20 -0.64 -9.61
CA ASN A 681 9.13 -0.94 -8.51
C ASN A 681 10.58 -0.75 -8.97
N GLY A 682 11.48 -0.65 -7.99
CA GLY A 682 12.90 -0.73 -8.26
C GLY A 682 13.31 -2.16 -8.54
N LEU A 683 14.33 -2.34 -9.37
CA LEU A 683 15.06 -3.59 -9.54
C LEU A 683 16.51 -3.33 -9.13
N ARG A 684 17.00 -4.12 -8.19
CA ARG A 684 18.37 -4.08 -7.73
C ARG A 684 19.15 -5.16 -8.45
N ILE A 685 20.28 -4.79 -9.03
CA ILE A 685 21.12 -5.68 -9.83
C ILE A 685 22.51 -5.75 -9.20
N THR A 686 22.89 -6.92 -8.70
CA THR A 686 24.25 -7.21 -8.23
C THR A 686 25.00 -7.94 -9.35
N LEU A 687 26.18 -7.45 -9.74
CA LEU A 687 26.94 -8.06 -10.83
C LEU A 687 27.87 -9.18 -10.35
N GLY A 688 27.83 -10.32 -11.04
CA GLY A 688 28.64 -11.51 -10.76
C GLY A 688 29.75 -11.76 -11.76
N ILE A 689 30.63 -12.73 -11.47
CA ILE A 689 31.60 -13.31 -12.42
C ILE A 689 31.15 -14.74 -12.72
N GLY A 690 31.15 -15.16 -13.97
CA GLY A 690 30.64 -16.48 -14.37
C GLY A 690 31.38 -17.61 -13.63
N GLY A 691 30.76 -18.79 -13.54
CA GLY A 691 31.22 -19.90 -12.69
C GLY A 691 32.59 -20.54 -13.02
N GLY A 692 33.44 -19.91 -13.83
CA GLY A 692 34.78 -20.38 -14.18
C GLY A 692 35.94 -19.69 -13.46
N GLU A 693 35.75 -18.56 -12.74
CA GLU A 693 36.86 -17.72 -12.24
C GLU A 693 36.73 -17.21 -10.78
N LEU A 694 36.10 -17.95 -9.85
CA LEU A 694 36.00 -17.53 -8.43
C LEU A 694 37.22 -17.83 -7.58
#